data_AF-A0A7W0DRF3-F1
#
_entry.id   AF-A0A7W0DRF3-F1
#
_cell.length_a   1.000
_cell.length_b   1.000
_cell.length_c   1.000
_cell.angle_alpha   90.00
_cell.angle_beta   90.00
_cell.angle_gamma   90.00
#
_symmetry.space_group_name_H-M   'P 1'
#
loop_
_entity.id
_entity.type
_entity.pdbx_description
1 polymer ?
#
loop_
_entity_poly.entity_id
_entity_poly.type
_entity_poly.pdbx_seq_one_letter_code
_entity_poly.pdbx_strand_id
1 'polypeptide(L)'
;MTTDLTLLPRVAYRGQEITAPRLRGLLALLAGDLRTGCSTERLVEGLWLPDELPERPGKAVQVLVSRARAQLGADVLVSTPTGYRLALADDQVDSSALLLHAAASADRARAGDHAGSLAAAEAGLALWEGTPDEAYDSDDPVAALRTERAPVRGTLIRARALALARLGRHAEAAGPLAVAASEHPRDEEVLAELLRGEAATAGPSAALMRYEAYRRELRDELGTDPGAGLKAVQRDLLSGESPVVRHGVPHEPNPLLGRDEDIAAVQRLLHASRAVTVVGPGGLGKTRLAHAVSRRAEQRVVHFVPLAGVTADEDVAAEVASALGAGEGRPGAVSGQPSADPVSGILGVLGSVPALLVLDNCEQVIRGAADLVQALVSSSKDLRVLATSRAPLGLTSEAVYALPELGLDTSIELFTQRARAARSGVELPPDAMAELCRHLDGLPLAVELAAARVRVLSVQEIARRLGDRFALLRGGARDVPERHRTLHAVVDWSWNLLAEDARAALRTLSVFPGGFSSEAAEQVLGEDALSLLEQLADQSLLTVADTPAGVRFRMLETVREFSAARRAEAGEDEEAVDRFLAWARDFGAANHDWFFGSGPLSAWERIRAEQDNLVLALRHALARTDGPTIAALTAVLAALWSTGSNYPRLTALAADTGPPLSHYHPEPEYVEVARAAAVMCTATLFMGYGPHAVRQLVTLRRLPPAPPDTLLRAIAVVLSAVPEMQPPDYDVLQKLCDSEQPLLAGIAECVATYVWEYEHDIDRALVSARRIIASLAPVDNPFLQVMGHARLGELCLKTERGEAAYEHLKAALEALPRLGDEHDSIGVRGGLVLACLQRGDPDEAEYWLRQAEGDNTAQQDDFHSPGLGARAEIALARGLTEVGLGLWRSAVERMPEAGSMHSGDPFLDRWVLQLQSAAVTAHAHAGRLELVAEPVDRLRQGLRTLLAGPSRSPMELPVIGTVLHALGMAGLVLASGDAGAVRMIALAERLRVLRDYQPTMSADRARKAAED
;
A
#
# COMPACT_ATOMS: atom_id res chain seq x y z
N MET A 1 20.49 -45.78 -26.54
CA MET A 1 19.77 -47.07 -26.48
C MET A 1 19.43 -47.45 -27.90
N THR A 2 19.80 -48.63 -28.35
CA THR A 2 19.51 -49.10 -29.71
C THR A 2 18.28 -49.99 -29.64
N THR A 3 17.15 -49.47 -30.09
CA THR A 3 15.93 -50.25 -30.25
C THR A 3 16.14 -51.30 -31.34
N ASP A 4 16.14 -52.57 -30.95
CA ASP A 4 16.32 -53.70 -31.87
C ASP A 4 14.99 -54.08 -32.54
N LEU A 5 13.84 -53.94 -31.86
CA LEU A 5 12.50 -54.21 -32.41
C LEU A 5 11.64 -52.94 -32.33
N THR A 6 11.20 -52.43 -33.48
CA THR A 6 10.20 -51.35 -33.55
C THR A 6 8.83 -51.92 -33.90
N LEU A 7 7.79 -51.45 -33.22
CA LEU A 7 6.38 -51.80 -33.41
C LEU A 7 5.48 -50.55 -33.48
N LEU A 8 5.92 -49.43 -32.90
CA LEU A 8 5.12 -48.21 -32.81
C LEU A 8 5.08 -47.47 -34.16
N PRO A 9 6.16 -46.91 -34.72
CA PRO A 9 6.10 -46.21 -36.00
C PRO A 9 5.87 -47.19 -37.17
N ARG A 10 6.57 -48.33 -37.12
CA ARG A 10 6.50 -49.42 -38.09
C ARG A 10 7.03 -50.70 -37.47
N VAL A 11 6.67 -51.85 -38.04
CA VAL A 11 7.17 -53.15 -37.58
C VAL A 11 8.51 -53.48 -38.26
N ALA A 12 9.61 -53.37 -37.53
CA ALA A 12 10.95 -53.64 -38.05
C ALA A 12 11.87 -54.24 -36.99
N TYR A 13 12.82 -55.08 -37.40
CA TYR A 13 13.86 -55.60 -36.52
C TYR A 13 15.23 -55.20 -37.05
N ARG A 14 16.06 -54.55 -36.22
CA ARG A 14 17.38 -54.00 -36.57
C ARG A 14 17.36 -53.19 -37.87
N GLY A 15 16.30 -52.40 -38.06
CA GLY A 15 16.09 -51.55 -39.23
C GLY A 15 15.55 -52.27 -40.47
N GLN A 16 15.40 -53.59 -40.47
CA GLN A 16 14.75 -54.35 -41.54
C GLN A 16 13.24 -54.44 -41.31
N GLU A 17 12.47 -53.95 -42.27
CA GLU A 17 11.02 -53.92 -42.21
C GLU A 17 10.39 -55.32 -42.38
N ILE A 18 9.38 -55.60 -41.57
CA ILE A 18 8.66 -56.87 -41.59
C ILE A 18 7.27 -56.60 -42.16
N THR A 19 7.04 -57.01 -43.40
CA THR A 19 5.80 -56.72 -44.12
C THR A 19 4.74 -57.81 -43.98
N ALA A 20 5.13 -59.04 -43.61
CA ALA A 20 4.22 -60.18 -43.52
C ALA A 20 3.19 -59.99 -42.37
N PRO A 21 1.87 -59.88 -42.66
CA PRO A 21 0.85 -59.50 -41.66
C PRO A 21 0.84 -60.38 -40.41
N ARG A 22 0.86 -61.71 -40.60
CA ARG A 22 0.84 -62.67 -39.47
C ARG A 22 2.14 -62.69 -38.65
N LEU A 23 3.27 -62.33 -39.26
CA LEU A 23 4.53 -62.20 -38.52
C LEU A 23 4.57 -60.90 -37.71
N ARG A 24 4.02 -59.81 -38.25
CA ARG A 24 3.83 -58.55 -37.53
C ARG A 24 2.93 -58.73 -36.31
N GLY A 25 1.77 -59.38 -36.50
CA GLY A 25 0.84 -59.69 -35.42
C GLY A 25 1.47 -60.56 -34.33
N LEU A 26 2.30 -61.56 -34.71
CA LEU A 26 2.99 -62.42 -33.76
C LEU A 26 3.95 -61.61 -32.87
N LEU A 27 4.73 -60.70 -33.47
CA LEU A 27 5.66 -59.86 -32.72
C LEU A 27 4.94 -58.88 -31.79
N ALA A 28 3.81 -58.30 -32.23
CA ALA A 28 3.00 -57.41 -31.39
C ALA A 28 2.40 -58.14 -30.18
N LEU A 29 1.82 -59.32 -30.38
CA LEU A 29 1.27 -60.13 -29.27
C LEU A 29 2.35 -60.54 -28.25
N LEU A 30 3.56 -60.86 -28.72
CA LEU A 30 4.68 -61.20 -27.85
C LEU A 30 5.30 -59.99 -27.14
N ALA A 31 5.17 -58.79 -27.72
CA ALA A 31 5.64 -57.53 -27.13
C ALA A 31 4.66 -56.92 -26.11
N GLY A 32 3.43 -57.46 -26.00
CA GLY A 32 2.50 -57.09 -24.94
C GLY A 32 3.05 -57.35 -23.54
N ASP A 33 3.71 -58.51 -23.34
CA ASP A 33 4.45 -58.86 -22.13
C ASP A 33 5.71 -59.68 -22.47
N LEU A 34 6.88 -59.02 -22.41
CA LEU A 34 8.18 -59.64 -22.72
C LEU A 34 8.61 -60.70 -21.71
N ARG A 35 8.12 -60.64 -20.46
CA ARG A 35 8.56 -61.51 -19.36
C ARG A 35 7.83 -62.85 -19.39
N THR A 36 6.50 -62.80 -19.48
CA THR A 36 5.65 -63.99 -19.49
C THR A 36 5.47 -64.56 -20.90
N GLY A 37 5.52 -63.70 -21.93
CA GLY A 37 5.25 -64.06 -23.31
C GLY A 37 3.75 -64.28 -23.56
N CYS A 38 3.45 -65.04 -24.61
CA CYS A 38 2.08 -65.33 -25.01
C CYS A 38 1.87 -66.84 -25.14
N SER A 39 0.74 -67.34 -24.61
CA SER A 39 0.38 -68.76 -24.71
C SER A 39 0.05 -69.14 -26.16
N THR A 40 0.20 -70.41 -26.51
CA THR A 40 -0.13 -70.88 -27.87
C THR A 40 -1.61 -70.64 -28.19
N GLU A 41 -2.51 -70.79 -27.22
CA GLU A 41 -3.95 -70.52 -27.37
C GLU A 41 -4.20 -69.04 -27.68
N ARG A 42 -3.59 -68.12 -26.91
CA ARG A 42 -3.76 -66.68 -27.12
C ARG A 42 -3.14 -66.20 -28.44
N LEU A 43 -2.02 -66.79 -28.84
CA LEU A 43 -1.44 -66.55 -30.17
C LEU A 43 -2.34 -67.04 -31.30
N VAL A 44 -3.08 -68.14 -31.11
CA VAL A 44 -4.05 -68.61 -32.11
C VAL A 44 -5.22 -67.64 -32.21
N GLU A 45 -5.80 -67.25 -31.07
CA GLU A 45 -6.91 -66.27 -31.03
C GLU A 45 -6.55 -64.92 -31.64
N GLY A 46 -5.33 -64.43 -31.39
CA GLY A 46 -4.90 -63.11 -31.87
C GLY A 46 -4.40 -63.08 -33.32
N LEU A 47 -4.08 -64.22 -33.94
CA LEU A 47 -3.49 -64.26 -35.29
C LEU A 47 -4.46 -64.71 -36.39
N TRP A 48 -5.55 -65.38 -36.03
CA TRP A 48 -6.54 -65.90 -36.97
C TRP A 48 -7.95 -65.57 -36.50
N LEU A 49 -8.76 -65.04 -37.41
CA LEU A 49 -10.20 -64.92 -37.21
C LEU A 49 -10.84 -66.32 -37.11
N PRO A 50 -12.00 -66.46 -36.44
CA PRO A 50 -12.69 -67.75 -36.31
C PRO A 50 -12.94 -68.46 -37.64
N ASP A 51 -13.17 -67.71 -38.73
CA ASP A 51 -13.43 -68.23 -40.07
C ASP A 51 -12.14 -68.53 -40.88
N GLU A 52 -10.95 -68.18 -40.36
CA GLU A 52 -9.64 -68.39 -41.00
C GLU A 52 -8.74 -69.38 -40.24
N LEU A 53 -9.28 -70.10 -39.25
CA LEU A 53 -8.54 -71.03 -38.41
C LEU A 53 -7.94 -72.20 -39.23
N PRO A 54 -6.61 -72.43 -39.18
CA PRO A 54 -6.01 -73.59 -39.83
C PRO A 54 -6.47 -74.91 -39.20
N GLU A 55 -6.51 -76.01 -39.96
CA GLU A 55 -6.89 -77.34 -39.44
C GLU A 55 -6.06 -77.80 -38.22
N ARG A 56 -4.83 -77.28 -38.08
CA ARG A 56 -3.93 -77.54 -36.93
C ARG A 56 -3.29 -76.23 -36.43
N PRO A 57 -4.01 -75.41 -35.65
CA PRO A 57 -3.58 -74.06 -35.28
C PRO A 57 -2.23 -74.03 -34.54
N GLY A 58 -2.00 -74.95 -33.60
CA GLY A 58 -0.71 -75.03 -32.88
C GLY A 58 0.49 -75.32 -33.79
N LYS A 59 0.32 -76.12 -34.85
CA LYS A 59 1.39 -76.33 -35.86
C LYS A 59 1.59 -75.08 -36.72
N ALA A 60 0.52 -74.32 -37.02
CA ALA A 60 0.62 -73.08 -37.76
C ALA A 60 1.42 -72.01 -36.98
N VAL A 61 1.22 -71.90 -35.66
CA VAL A 61 2.06 -71.06 -34.78
C VAL A 61 3.52 -71.52 -34.81
N GLN A 62 3.79 -72.82 -34.71
CA GLN A 62 5.16 -73.36 -34.78
C GLN A 62 5.86 -72.99 -36.11
N VAL A 63 5.15 -73.05 -37.23
CA VAL A 63 5.67 -72.65 -38.55
C VAL A 63 5.96 -71.15 -38.60
N LEU A 64 5.06 -70.31 -38.07
CA LEU A 64 5.28 -68.85 -37.99
C LEU A 64 6.49 -68.52 -37.10
N VAL A 65 6.64 -69.17 -35.95
CA VAL A 65 7.80 -69.00 -35.06
C VAL A 65 9.08 -69.49 -35.72
N SER A 66 9.05 -70.62 -36.43
CA SER A 66 10.21 -71.11 -37.18
C SER A 66 10.64 -70.11 -38.27
N ARG A 67 9.68 -69.48 -38.94
CA ARG A 67 9.93 -68.43 -39.93
C ARG A 67 10.48 -67.15 -39.28
N ALA A 68 9.92 -66.76 -38.12
CA ALA A 68 10.41 -65.64 -37.33
C ALA A 68 11.87 -65.86 -36.90
N ARG A 69 12.21 -67.04 -36.38
CA ARG A 69 13.58 -67.40 -36.00
C ARG A 69 14.56 -67.38 -37.18
N ALA A 70 14.12 -67.82 -38.36
CA ALA A 70 14.94 -67.77 -39.57
C ALA A 70 15.22 -66.32 -40.03
N GLN A 71 14.26 -65.41 -39.83
CA GLN A 71 14.37 -64.02 -40.26
C GLN A 71 15.03 -63.11 -39.21
N LEU A 72 14.81 -63.34 -37.92
CA LEU A 72 15.22 -62.46 -36.82
C LEU A 72 16.43 -63.01 -36.04
N GLY A 73 16.72 -64.30 -36.16
CA GLY A 73 17.71 -65.02 -35.36
C GLY A 73 17.06 -66.04 -34.42
N ALA A 74 17.71 -67.18 -34.23
CA ALA A 74 17.16 -68.30 -33.46
C ALA A 74 16.88 -67.95 -31.99
N ASP A 75 17.69 -67.06 -31.42
CA ASP A 75 17.64 -66.71 -30.01
C ASP A 75 16.59 -65.65 -29.67
N VAL A 76 16.03 -64.94 -30.66
CA VAL A 76 15.10 -63.81 -30.43
C VAL A 76 13.73 -64.30 -29.92
N LEU A 77 13.30 -65.51 -30.31
CA LEU A 77 12.05 -66.13 -29.83
C LEU A 77 12.36 -67.40 -29.04
N VAL A 78 12.06 -67.39 -27.74
CA VAL A 78 12.27 -68.53 -26.84
C VAL A 78 10.95 -69.24 -26.60
N SER A 79 10.96 -70.56 -26.64
CA SER A 79 9.81 -71.39 -26.29
C SER A 79 9.65 -71.45 -24.77
N THR A 80 8.44 -71.24 -24.28
CA THR A 80 8.06 -71.39 -22.87
C THR A 80 7.22 -72.66 -22.68
N PRO A 81 6.97 -73.13 -21.44
CA PRO A 81 6.13 -74.30 -21.21
C PRO A 81 4.71 -74.20 -21.80
N THR A 82 4.20 -72.98 -22.00
CA THR A 82 2.83 -72.70 -22.45
C THR A 82 2.75 -71.99 -23.81
N GLY A 83 3.87 -71.54 -24.37
CA GLY A 83 3.89 -70.77 -25.63
C GLY A 83 5.27 -70.23 -25.99
N TYR A 84 5.36 -68.92 -26.26
CA TYR A 84 6.58 -68.26 -26.73
C TYR A 84 6.75 -66.88 -26.11
N ARG A 85 7.98 -66.38 -26.02
CA ARG A 85 8.31 -65.00 -25.63
C ARG A 85 9.46 -64.44 -26.45
N LEU A 86 9.58 -63.11 -26.47
CA LEU A 86 10.75 -62.42 -27.02
C LEU A 86 11.89 -62.44 -25.99
N ALA A 87 13.11 -62.79 -26.42
CA ALA A 87 14.32 -62.75 -25.61
C ALA A 87 15.05 -61.41 -25.77
N LEU A 88 14.30 -60.32 -25.70
CA LEU A 88 14.79 -58.95 -25.81
C LEU A 88 14.57 -58.26 -24.46
N ALA A 89 15.48 -57.36 -24.09
CA ALA A 89 15.31 -56.50 -22.93
C ALA A 89 14.24 -55.42 -23.19
N ASP A 90 13.66 -54.88 -22.11
CA ASP A 90 12.59 -53.88 -22.19
C ASP A 90 13.02 -52.60 -22.96
N ASP A 91 14.31 -52.25 -22.97
CA ASP A 91 14.87 -51.10 -23.71
C ASP A 91 15.18 -51.41 -25.19
N GLN A 92 15.13 -52.68 -25.60
CA GLN A 92 15.36 -53.13 -26.97
C GLN A 92 14.09 -53.19 -27.81
N VAL A 93 12.91 -53.05 -27.20
CA VAL A 93 11.60 -53.05 -27.87
C VAL A 93 10.94 -51.69 -27.64
N ASP A 94 10.62 -50.93 -28.69
CA ASP A 94 10.10 -49.56 -28.54
C ASP A 94 8.83 -49.46 -27.67
N SER A 95 7.90 -50.40 -27.82
CA SER A 95 6.65 -50.45 -27.05
C SER A 95 6.87 -50.65 -25.55
N SER A 96 7.99 -51.27 -25.16
CA SER A 96 8.40 -51.47 -23.76
C SER A 96 9.32 -50.34 -23.28
N ALA A 97 10.21 -49.86 -24.14
CA ALA A 97 11.10 -48.74 -23.86
C ALA A 97 10.31 -47.45 -23.58
N LEU A 98 9.17 -47.26 -24.25
CA LEU A 98 8.22 -46.18 -24.00
C LEU A 98 7.77 -46.14 -22.53
N LEU A 99 7.46 -47.30 -21.93
CA LEU A 99 7.08 -47.41 -20.52
C LEU A 99 8.24 -47.05 -19.59
N LEU A 100 9.46 -47.48 -19.92
CA LEU A 100 10.67 -47.12 -19.16
C LEU A 100 10.93 -45.61 -19.17
N HIS A 101 10.76 -44.96 -20.32
CA HIS A 101 10.91 -43.51 -20.44
C HIS A 101 9.86 -42.75 -19.65
N ALA A 102 8.61 -43.21 -19.64
CA ALA A 102 7.54 -42.62 -18.84
C ALA A 102 7.81 -42.74 -17.33
N ALA A 103 8.22 -43.93 -16.87
CA ALA A 103 8.61 -44.15 -15.47
C ALA A 103 9.80 -43.27 -15.07
N ALA A 104 10.86 -43.24 -15.88
CA ALA A 104 12.05 -42.43 -15.62
C ALA A 104 11.75 -40.91 -15.61
N SER A 105 10.84 -40.45 -16.48
CA SER A 105 10.41 -39.05 -16.49
C SER A 105 9.67 -38.68 -15.20
N ALA A 106 8.77 -39.56 -14.74
CA ALA A 106 8.01 -39.36 -13.51
C ALA A 106 8.89 -39.40 -12.25
N ASP A 107 9.85 -40.33 -12.19
CA ASP A 107 10.78 -40.43 -11.06
C ASP A 107 11.66 -39.20 -10.92
N ARG A 108 12.18 -38.68 -12.05
CA ARG A 108 12.98 -37.45 -12.06
C ARG A 108 12.16 -36.21 -11.71
N ALA A 109 10.92 -36.12 -12.19
CA ALA A 109 10.02 -35.03 -11.81
C ALA A 109 9.77 -35.02 -10.29
N ARG A 110 9.51 -36.18 -9.68
CA ARG A 110 9.34 -36.33 -8.22
C ARG A 110 10.60 -35.97 -7.43
N ALA A 111 11.79 -36.15 -8.01
CA ALA A 111 13.07 -35.77 -7.43
C ALA A 111 13.45 -34.29 -7.65
N GLY A 112 12.63 -33.50 -8.35
CA GLY A 112 12.93 -32.10 -8.69
C GLY A 112 13.90 -31.90 -9.87
N ASP A 113 14.31 -32.99 -10.55
CA ASP A 113 15.15 -32.92 -11.75
C ASP A 113 14.28 -32.72 -13.00
N HIS A 114 13.86 -31.48 -13.24
CA HIS A 114 13.00 -31.13 -14.37
C HIS A 114 13.72 -31.26 -15.72
N ALA A 115 15.03 -31.01 -15.78
CA ALA A 115 15.82 -31.16 -17.01
C ALA A 115 15.94 -32.63 -17.43
N GLY A 116 16.24 -33.53 -16.49
CA GLY A 116 16.28 -34.96 -16.75
C GLY A 116 14.88 -35.56 -17.01
N SER A 117 13.84 -35.01 -16.38
CA SER A 117 12.45 -35.39 -16.68
C SER A 117 12.05 -35.03 -18.11
N LEU A 118 12.42 -33.84 -18.57
CA LEU A 118 12.21 -33.38 -19.95
C LEU A 118 12.92 -34.30 -20.95
N ALA A 119 14.22 -34.56 -20.73
CA ALA A 119 15.01 -35.40 -21.62
C ALA A 119 14.44 -36.83 -21.73
N ALA A 120 13.94 -37.38 -20.63
CA ALA A 120 13.29 -38.69 -20.62
C ALA A 120 11.96 -38.69 -21.37
N ALA A 121 11.16 -37.63 -21.20
CA ALA A 121 9.89 -37.48 -21.90
C ALA A 121 10.09 -37.37 -23.42
N GLU A 122 11.05 -36.56 -23.86
CA GLU A 122 11.40 -36.38 -25.27
C GLU A 122 11.96 -37.66 -25.90
N ALA A 123 12.82 -38.39 -25.19
CA ALA A 123 13.33 -39.67 -25.65
C ALA A 123 12.21 -40.71 -25.84
N GLY A 124 11.21 -40.73 -24.94
CA GLY A 124 10.04 -41.59 -25.08
C GLY A 124 9.14 -41.19 -26.26
N LEU A 125 8.88 -39.89 -26.44
CA LEU A 125 8.05 -39.39 -27.55
C LEU A 125 8.67 -39.65 -28.92
N ALA A 126 10.00 -39.58 -29.03
CA ALA A 126 10.73 -39.90 -30.26
C ALA A 126 10.50 -41.35 -30.73
N LEU A 127 10.20 -42.29 -29.82
CA LEU A 127 9.85 -43.68 -30.19
C LEU A 127 8.47 -43.79 -30.85
N TRP A 128 7.61 -42.78 -30.71
CA TRP A 128 6.26 -42.74 -31.26
C TRP A 128 6.17 -41.93 -32.57
N GLU A 129 7.20 -41.16 -32.92
CA GLU A 129 7.20 -40.32 -34.12
C GLU A 129 7.05 -41.15 -35.41
N GLY A 130 6.10 -40.77 -36.26
CA GLY A 130 5.81 -41.49 -37.51
C GLY A 130 4.83 -42.67 -37.38
N THR A 131 4.23 -42.87 -36.19
CA THR A 131 3.10 -43.82 -36.02
C THR A 131 1.86 -43.29 -36.75
N PRO A 132 1.20 -44.07 -37.63
CA PRO A 132 0.03 -43.57 -38.37
C PRO A 132 -1.21 -43.46 -37.47
N ASP A 133 -1.96 -42.35 -37.60
CA ASP A 133 -3.16 -41.99 -36.82
C ASP A 133 -4.45 -42.73 -37.22
N GLU A 134 -4.39 -43.65 -38.20
CA GLU A 134 -5.59 -44.32 -38.73
C GLU A 134 -6.26 -45.26 -37.72
N ALA A 135 -7.59 -45.26 -37.70
CA ALA A 135 -8.40 -46.25 -37.00
C ALA A 135 -8.24 -47.61 -37.71
N TYR A 136 -7.26 -48.38 -37.25
CA TYR A 136 -7.04 -49.74 -37.73
C TYR A 136 -8.23 -50.64 -37.42
N ASP A 137 -8.40 -51.68 -38.22
CA ASP A 137 -9.35 -52.75 -37.96
C ASP A 137 -9.15 -53.31 -36.55
N SER A 138 -10.26 -53.51 -35.81
CA SER A 138 -10.29 -53.94 -34.40
C SER A 138 -9.44 -55.20 -34.13
N ASP A 139 -9.22 -56.00 -35.16
CA ASP A 139 -8.64 -57.34 -35.05
C ASP A 139 -7.14 -57.41 -35.46
N ASP A 140 -6.45 -56.29 -35.74
CA ASP A 140 -4.98 -56.28 -35.96
C ASP A 140 -4.21 -56.16 -34.62
N PRO A 141 -3.37 -57.15 -34.24
CA PRO A 141 -2.62 -57.09 -32.99
C PRO A 141 -1.63 -55.92 -32.88
N VAL A 142 -1.10 -55.41 -34.00
CA VAL A 142 -0.21 -54.24 -33.98
C VAL A 142 -0.98 -52.99 -33.58
N ALA A 143 -2.20 -52.84 -34.11
CA ALA A 143 -3.09 -51.76 -33.75
C ALA A 143 -3.53 -51.84 -32.29
N ALA A 144 -3.92 -53.03 -31.82
CA ALA A 144 -4.29 -53.26 -30.44
C ALA A 144 -3.17 -52.86 -29.46
N LEU A 145 -1.91 -53.22 -29.76
CA LEU A 145 -0.75 -52.83 -28.97
C LEU A 145 -0.54 -51.30 -28.95
N ARG A 146 -0.72 -50.62 -30.09
CA ARG A 146 -0.61 -49.15 -30.16
C ARG A 146 -1.72 -48.48 -29.34
N THR A 147 -2.95 -48.96 -29.44
CA THR A 147 -4.07 -48.47 -28.61
C THR A 147 -3.79 -48.66 -27.13
N GLU A 148 -3.24 -49.82 -26.73
CA GLU A 148 -2.84 -50.09 -25.34
C GLU A 148 -1.75 -49.12 -24.84
N ARG A 149 -0.83 -48.72 -25.72
CA ARG A 149 0.30 -47.83 -25.37
C ARG A 149 0.00 -46.33 -25.54
N ALA A 150 -1.10 -45.96 -26.17
CA ALA A 150 -1.48 -44.56 -26.38
C ALA A 150 -1.62 -43.72 -25.07
N PRO A 151 -2.16 -44.24 -23.94
CA PRO A 151 -2.20 -43.50 -22.68
C PRO A 151 -0.81 -43.13 -22.13
N VAL A 152 0.20 -43.98 -22.41
CA VAL A 152 1.59 -43.74 -22.00
C VAL A 152 2.18 -42.56 -22.77
N ARG A 153 1.85 -42.45 -24.07
CA ARG A 153 2.20 -41.28 -24.88
C ARG A 153 1.58 -40.00 -24.31
N GLY A 154 0.30 -40.02 -23.93
CA GLY A 154 -0.35 -38.87 -23.27
C GLY A 154 0.37 -38.45 -21.97
N THR A 155 0.79 -39.43 -21.17
CA THR A 155 1.59 -39.18 -19.95
C THR A 155 2.92 -38.50 -20.26
N LEU A 156 3.61 -38.91 -21.33
CA LEU A 156 4.88 -38.30 -21.77
C LEU A 156 4.69 -36.87 -22.31
N ILE A 157 3.62 -36.60 -23.05
CA ILE A 157 3.27 -35.25 -23.53
C ILE A 157 3.04 -34.32 -22.33
N ARG A 158 2.23 -34.76 -21.36
CA ARG A 158 1.99 -34.03 -20.11
C ARG A 158 3.29 -33.76 -19.35
N ALA A 159 4.14 -34.77 -19.17
CA ALA A 159 5.40 -34.64 -18.46
C ALA A 159 6.36 -33.66 -19.15
N ARG A 160 6.46 -33.71 -20.49
CA ARG A 160 7.24 -32.75 -21.28
C ARG A 160 6.74 -31.31 -21.09
N ALA A 161 5.44 -31.09 -21.15
CA ALA A 161 4.83 -29.76 -21.01
C ALA A 161 5.10 -29.15 -19.62
N LEU A 162 4.89 -29.93 -18.55
CA LEU A 162 5.15 -29.50 -17.18
C LEU A 162 6.65 -29.25 -16.93
N ALA A 163 7.53 -30.10 -17.47
CA ALA A 163 8.97 -29.92 -17.32
C ALA A 163 9.48 -28.66 -18.02
N LEU A 164 8.97 -28.33 -19.22
CA LEU A 164 9.28 -27.08 -19.93
C LEU A 164 8.85 -25.86 -19.11
N ALA A 165 7.63 -25.88 -18.55
CA ALA A 165 7.13 -24.78 -17.73
C ALA A 165 7.97 -24.54 -16.47
N ARG A 166 8.35 -25.62 -15.77
CA ARG A 166 9.15 -25.55 -14.54
C ARG A 166 10.61 -25.14 -14.77
N LEU A 167 11.10 -25.28 -15.99
CA LEU A 167 12.40 -24.76 -16.44
C LEU A 167 12.33 -23.30 -16.91
N GLY A 168 11.18 -22.64 -16.79
CA GLY A 168 10.98 -21.25 -17.22
C GLY A 168 10.81 -21.08 -18.74
N ARG A 169 10.68 -22.17 -19.51
CA ARG A 169 10.53 -22.14 -20.98
C ARG A 169 9.06 -21.99 -21.37
N HIS A 170 8.41 -20.95 -20.85
CA HIS A 170 6.95 -20.77 -20.92
C HIS A 170 6.39 -20.69 -22.34
N ALA A 171 7.09 -20.02 -23.26
CA ALA A 171 6.67 -19.92 -24.66
C ALA A 171 6.61 -21.28 -25.37
N GLU A 172 7.53 -22.18 -25.06
CA GLU A 172 7.56 -23.54 -25.62
C GLU A 172 6.56 -24.48 -24.92
N ALA A 173 6.25 -24.21 -23.65
CA ALA A 173 5.29 -24.98 -22.87
C ALA A 173 3.82 -24.62 -23.18
N ALA A 174 3.53 -23.39 -23.62
CA ALA A 174 2.16 -22.87 -23.74
C ALA A 174 1.25 -23.72 -24.65
N GLY A 175 1.72 -24.06 -25.86
CA GLY A 175 0.96 -24.91 -26.79
C GLY A 175 0.69 -26.31 -26.23
N PRO A 176 1.72 -27.07 -25.83
CA PRO A 176 1.55 -28.38 -25.21
C PRO A 176 0.69 -28.39 -23.93
N LEU A 177 0.81 -27.39 -23.06
CA LEU A 177 -0.01 -27.25 -21.86
C LEU A 177 -1.49 -26.97 -22.20
N ALA A 178 -1.77 -26.15 -23.22
CA ALA A 178 -3.13 -25.90 -23.67
C ALA A 178 -3.80 -27.17 -24.21
N VAL A 179 -3.07 -27.98 -24.97
CA VAL A 179 -3.55 -29.30 -25.45
C VAL A 179 -3.81 -30.23 -24.26
N ALA A 180 -2.86 -30.37 -23.34
CA ALA A 180 -3.02 -31.21 -22.16
C ALA A 180 -4.20 -30.77 -21.27
N ALA A 181 -4.41 -29.46 -21.11
CA ALA A 181 -5.55 -28.90 -20.38
C ALA A 181 -6.88 -29.17 -21.10
N SER A 182 -6.91 -29.19 -22.43
CA SER A 182 -8.13 -29.53 -23.19
C SER A 182 -8.49 -31.02 -23.13
N GLU A 183 -7.49 -31.90 -23.11
CA GLU A 183 -7.68 -33.35 -23.01
C GLU A 183 -8.04 -33.78 -21.58
N HIS A 184 -7.51 -33.07 -20.57
CA HIS A 184 -7.77 -33.32 -19.15
C HIS A 184 -8.16 -32.01 -18.42
N PRO A 185 -9.39 -31.49 -18.62
CA PRO A 185 -9.82 -30.19 -18.08
C PRO A 185 -9.76 -30.05 -16.56
N ARG A 186 -9.69 -31.16 -15.83
CA ARG A 186 -9.66 -31.21 -14.36
C ARG A 186 -8.27 -31.40 -13.77
N ASP A 187 -7.23 -31.34 -14.61
CA ASP A 187 -5.84 -31.41 -14.15
C ASP A 187 -5.34 -30.04 -13.68
N GLU A 188 -5.54 -29.74 -12.40
CA GLU A 188 -5.16 -28.44 -11.82
C GLU A 188 -3.65 -28.18 -11.82
N GLU A 189 -2.81 -29.21 -11.89
CA GLU A 189 -1.36 -29.06 -11.99
C GLU A 189 -0.98 -28.47 -13.36
N VAL A 190 -1.59 -28.99 -14.43
CA VAL A 190 -1.41 -28.47 -15.80
C VAL A 190 -1.99 -27.07 -15.93
N LEU A 191 -3.18 -26.82 -15.37
CA LEU A 191 -3.80 -25.50 -15.38
C LEU A 191 -2.95 -24.46 -14.63
N ALA A 192 -2.38 -24.80 -13.48
CA ALA A 192 -1.53 -23.89 -12.72
C ALA A 192 -0.30 -23.43 -13.52
N GLU A 193 0.39 -24.36 -14.19
CA GLU A 193 1.55 -24.01 -15.03
C GLU A 193 1.14 -23.26 -16.31
N LEU A 194 -0.04 -23.56 -16.86
CA LEU A 194 -0.58 -22.82 -18.00
C LEU A 194 -0.89 -21.37 -17.63
N LEU A 195 -1.52 -21.12 -16.47
CA LEU A 195 -1.79 -19.77 -15.98
C LEU A 195 -0.51 -18.96 -15.75
N ARG A 196 0.52 -19.57 -15.15
CA ARG A 196 1.83 -18.89 -14.99
C ARG A 196 2.48 -18.60 -16.33
N GLY A 197 2.40 -19.55 -17.28
CA GLY A 197 2.91 -19.37 -18.63
C GLY A 197 2.21 -18.24 -19.38
N GLU A 198 0.87 -18.20 -19.35
CA GLU A 198 0.07 -17.14 -19.97
C GLU A 198 0.34 -15.78 -19.33
N ALA A 199 0.49 -15.73 -18.01
CA ALA A 199 0.87 -14.50 -17.33
C ALA A 199 2.24 -13.97 -17.80
N ALA A 200 3.21 -14.87 -18.04
CA ALA A 200 4.53 -14.51 -18.52
C ALA A 200 4.55 -14.09 -20.01
N THR A 201 3.68 -14.64 -20.85
CA THR A 201 3.71 -14.39 -22.31
C THR A 201 2.66 -13.39 -22.81
N ALA A 202 1.48 -13.38 -22.19
CA ALA A 202 0.31 -12.59 -22.61
C ALA A 202 -0.19 -11.61 -21.52
N GLY A 203 0.35 -11.71 -20.31
CA GLY A 203 0.04 -10.82 -19.18
C GLY A 203 -0.92 -11.41 -18.15
N PRO A 204 -0.92 -10.90 -16.90
CA PRO A 204 -1.72 -11.46 -15.80
C PRO A 204 -3.22 -11.52 -16.07
N SER A 205 -3.77 -10.52 -16.76
CA SER A 205 -5.21 -10.44 -17.05
C SER A 205 -5.68 -11.58 -17.97
N ALA A 206 -4.84 -12.04 -18.91
CA ALA A 206 -5.14 -13.20 -19.76
C ALA A 206 -5.26 -14.49 -18.94
N ALA A 207 -4.34 -14.68 -17.98
CA ALA A 207 -4.38 -15.82 -17.06
C ALA A 207 -5.59 -15.74 -16.11
N LEU A 208 -5.90 -14.57 -15.56
CA LEU A 208 -7.06 -14.39 -14.67
C LEU A 208 -8.39 -14.68 -15.39
N MET A 209 -8.52 -14.32 -16.67
CA MET A 209 -9.70 -14.69 -17.48
C MET A 209 -9.86 -16.21 -17.60
N ARG A 210 -8.76 -16.95 -17.84
CA ARG A 210 -8.79 -18.42 -17.91
C ARG A 210 -9.14 -19.05 -16.57
N TYR A 211 -8.55 -18.55 -15.48
CA TYR A 211 -8.87 -19.01 -14.13
C TYR A 211 -10.36 -18.84 -13.81
N GLU A 212 -10.91 -17.67 -14.15
CA GLU A 212 -12.32 -17.36 -13.91
C GLU A 212 -13.26 -18.24 -14.76
N ALA A 213 -12.89 -18.55 -16.01
CA ALA A 213 -13.63 -19.49 -16.85
C ALA A 213 -13.68 -20.89 -16.22
N TYR A 214 -12.52 -21.42 -15.78
CA TYR A 214 -12.44 -22.72 -15.11
C TYR A 214 -13.24 -22.75 -13.80
N ARG A 215 -13.14 -21.69 -12.98
CA ARG A 215 -13.87 -21.56 -11.72
C ARG A 215 -15.38 -21.59 -11.92
N ARG A 216 -15.90 -20.90 -12.94
CA ARG A 216 -17.33 -20.90 -13.29
C ARG A 216 -17.80 -22.29 -13.69
N GLU A 217 -17.08 -22.93 -14.62
CA GLU A 217 -17.40 -24.29 -15.07
C GLU A 217 -17.39 -25.31 -13.92
N LEU A 218 -16.40 -25.23 -13.02
CA LEU A 218 -16.31 -26.12 -11.86
C LEU A 218 -17.47 -25.89 -10.88
N ARG A 219 -17.86 -24.63 -10.67
CA ARG A 219 -18.99 -24.26 -9.82
C ARG A 219 -20.31 -24.74 -10.41
N ASP A 220 -20.50 -24.59 -11.72
CA ASP A 220 -21.74 -24.93 -12.42
C ASP A 220 -21.94 -26.45 -12.51
N GLU A 221 -20.88 -27.23 -12.73
CA GLU A 221 -20.98 -28.69 -12.86
C GLU A 221 -20.92 -29.44 -11.52
N LEU A 222 -20.06 -29.01 -10.60
CA LEU A 222 -19.74 -29.78 -9.38
C LEU A 222 -20.07 -29.04 -8.07
N GLY A 223 -20.42 -27.74 -8.13
CA GLY A 223 -20.71 -26.94 -6.94
C GLY A 223 -19.50 -26.69 -6.04
N THR A 224 -18.28 -26.89 -6.55
CA THR A 224 -17.02 -26.78 -5.81
C THR A 224 -16.15 -25.64 -6.32
N ASP A 225 -15.22 -25.18 -5.47
CA ASP A 225 -14.20 -24.20 -5.86
C ASP A 225 -12.89 -24.88 -6.33
N PRO A 226 -12.03 -24.15 -7.06
CA PRO A 226 -10.68 -24.61 -7.40
C PRO A 226 -9.84 -24.99 -6.19
N GLY A 227 -8.94 -25.94 -6.36
CA GLY A 227 -8.03 -26.39 -5.31
C GLY A 227 -7.03 -25.34 -4.85
N ALA A 228 -6.38 -25.61 -3.71
CA ALA A 228 -5.48 -24.67 -3.04
C ALA A 228 -4.28 -24.23 -3.90
N GLY A 229 -3.77 -25.13 -4.76
CA GLY A 229 -2.67 -24.83 -5.67
C GLY A 229 -3.04 -23.79 -6.72
N LEU A 230 -4.23 -23.90 -7.32
CA LEU A 230 -4.72 -22.95 -8.33
C LEU A 230 -5.13 -21.61 -7.69
N LYS A 231 -5.75 -21.65 -6.50
CA LYS A 231 -6.04 -20.45 -5.69
C LYS A 231 -4.77 -19.69 -5.30
N ALA A 232 -3.66 -20.37 -5.04
CA ALA A 232 -2.37 -19.73 -4.78
C ALA A 232 -1.86 -18.98 -6.02
N VAL A 233 -1.92 -19.60 -7.21
CA VAL A 233 -1.56 -18.94 -8.47
C VAL A 233 -2.42 -17.71 -8.74
N GLN A 234 -3.74 -17.79 -8.50
CA GLN A 234 -4.63 -16.62 -8.62
C GLN A 234 -4.18 -15.47 -7.69
N ARG A 235 -3.85 -15.78 -6.43
CA ARG A 235 -3.37 -14.78 -5.48
C ARG A 235 -2.06 -14.14 -5.94
N ASP A 236 -1.13 -14.95 -6.44
CA ASP A 236 0.14 -14.45 -6.97
C ASP A 236 -0.09 -13.53 -8.18
N LEU A 237 -0.98 -13.90 -9.10
CA LEU A 237 -1.33 -13.10 -10.27
C LEU A 237 -2.03 -11.78 -9.90
N LEU A 238 -2.92 -11.79 -8.91
CA LEU A 238 -3.59 -10.59 -8.40
C LEU A 238 -2.61 -9.65 -7.68
N SER A 239 -1.71 -10.20 -6.86
CA SER A 239 -0.60 -9.41 -6.28
C SER A 239 0.37 -8.89 -7.34
N GLY A 240 0.39 -9.56 -8.50
CA GLY A 240 1.11 -9.23 -9.72
C GLY A 240 0.67 -7.94 -10.40
N GLU A 241 -0.58 -7.51 -10.19
CA GLU A 241 -1.20 -6.31 -10.77
C GLU A 241 -1.11 -5.06 -9.87
N SER A 242 -0.72 -5.18 -8.59
CA SER A 242 -0.57 -4.02 -7.70
C SER A 242 0.57 -3.09 -8.18
N PRO A 243 0.34 -1.78 -8.41
CA PRO A 243 1.38 -0.88 -8.89
C PRO A 243 2.57 -0.82 -7.91
N VAL A 244 3.78 -0.69 -8.44
CA VAL A 244 4.98 -0.47 -7.60
C VAL A 244 4.93 0.96 -7.11
N VAL A 245 4.77 1.14 -5.80
CA VAL A 245 4.56 2.45 -5.18
C VAL A 245 5.58 2.72 -4.11
N ARG A 246 6.16 3.92 -4.20
CA ARG A 246 7.30 4.39 -3.41
C ARG A 246 6.98 5.75 -2.83
N HIS A 247 6.60 5.79 -1.56
CA HIS A 247 6.26 7.03 -0.86
C HIS A 247 7.51 7.60 -0.19
N GLY A 248 7.71 8.91 -0.32
CA GLY A 248 8.81 9.63 0.35
C GLY A 248 10.22 9.34 -0.19
N VAL A 249 10.36 8.62 -1.32
CA VAL A 249 11.66 8.28 -1.91
C VAL A 249 12.06 9.35 -2.95
N PRO A 250 13.03 10.23 -2.68
CA PRO A 250 13.38 11.31 -3.61
C PRO A 250 14.13 10.82 -4.85
N HIS A 251 14.04 11.60 -5.93
CA HIS A 251 14.88 11.44 -7.11
C HIS A 251 16.21 12.15 -6.90
N GLU A 252 17.31 11.41 -6.96
CA GLU A 252 18.65 11.96 -6.75
C GLU A 252 19.21 12.46 -8.09
N PRO A 253 19.69 13.71 -8.18
CA PRO A 253 20.14 14.30 -9.45
C PRO A 253 21.46 13.71 -9.97
N ASN A 254 22.22 13.02 -9.11
CA ASN A 254 23.51 12.41 -9.46
C ASN A 254 23.56 10.93 -9.07
N PRO A 255 24.24 10.07 -9.84
CA PRO A 255 24.42 8.66 -9.51
C PRO A 255 25.18 8.48 -8.18
N LEU A 256 24.94 7.35 -7.51
CA LEU A 256 25.64 6.97 -6.28
C LEU A 256 26.89 6.17 -6.65
N LEU A 257 28.07 6.77 -6.51
CA LEU A 257 29.35 6.17 -6.94
C LEU A 257 29.84 5.08 -5.98
N GLY A 258 30.29 3.95 -6.53
CA GLY A 258 30.98 2.87 -5.81
C GLY A 258 30.18 2.18 -4.70
N ARG A 259 28.85 2.21 -4.76
CA ARG A 259 27.95 1.61 -3.75
C ARG A 259 27.12 0.44 -4.27
N ASP A 260 27.39 -0.07 -5.46
CA ASP A 260 26.59 -1.16 -6.05
C ASP A 260 26.69 -2.45 -5.23
N GLU A 261 27.88 -2.78 -4.72
CA GLU A 261 28.08 -3.93 -3.83
C GLU A 261 27.38 -3.75 -2.48
N ASP A 262 27.39 -2.54 -1.93
CA ASP A 262 26.70 -2.19 -0.68
C ASP A 262 25.19 -2.31 -0.82
N ILE A 263 24.63 -1.81 -1.93
CA ILE A 263 23.21 -1.94 -2.24
C ILE A 263 22.83 -3.42 -2.33
N ALA A 264 23.61 -4.21 -3.07
CA ALA A 264 23.37 -5.64 -3.21
C ALA A 264 23.51 -6.38 -1.86
N ALA A 265 24.43 -5.95 -0.99
CA ALA A 265 24.60 -6.52 0.35
C ALA A 265 23.39 -6.21 1.25
N VAL A 266 22.92 -4.96 1.28
CA VAL A 266 21.73 -4.57 2.05
C VAL A 266 20.48 -5.27 1.52
N GLN A 267 20.33 -5.43 0.20
CA GLN A 267 19.23 -6.22 -0.38
C GLN A 267 19.29 -7.69 0.06
N ARG A 268 20.46 -8.34 0.03
CA ARG A 268 20.63 -9.71 0.55
C ARG A 268 20.28 -9.82 2.04
N LEU A 269 20.67 -8.84 2.85
CA LEU A 269 20.29 -8.78 4.27
C LEU A 269 18.78 -8.58 4.44
N LEU A 270 18.18 -7.73 3.62
CA LEU A 270 16.72 -7.56 3.57
C LEU A 270 16.01 -8.80 3.06
N HIS A 271 16.66 -9.77 2.40
CA HIS A 271 16.06 -11.07 2.12
C HIS A 271 16.13 -12.00 3.33
N ALA A 272 17.28 -12.04 4.01
CA ALA A 272 17.55 -12.94 5.13
C ALA A 272 16.90 -12.50 6.45
N SER A 273 16.71 -11.19 6.65
CA SER A 273 16.24 -10.58 7.90
C SER A 273 15.09 -9.61 7.67
N ARG A 274 14.28 -9.40 8.71
CA ARG A 274 13.10 -8.50 8.67
C ARG A 274 13.36 -7.10 9.21
N ALA A 275 14.41 -6.92 10.01
CA ALA A 275 14.91 -5.62 10.44
C ALA A 275 16.40 -5.54 10.06
N VAL A 276 16.75 -4.55 9.25
CA VAL A 276 18.13 -4.28 8.84
C VAL A 276 18.46 -2.85 9.20
N THR A 277 19.58 -2.62 9.86
CA THR A 277 20.04 -1.26 10.18
C THR A 277 21.38 -1.00 9.51
N VAL A 278 21.42 0.02 8.66
CA VAL A 278 22.65 0.54 8.09
C VAL A 278 23.29 1.48 9.11
N VAL A 279 24.43 1.06 9.65
CA VAL A 279 25.18 1.78 10.66
C VAL A 279 26.43 2.40 10.05
N GLY A 280 26.72 3.63 10.43
CA GLY A 280 27.96 4.30 10.06
C GLY A 280 28.02 5.74 10.55
N PRO A 281 29.24 6.33 10.66
CA PRO A 281 29.40 7.74 11.00
C PRO A 281 28.63 8.69 10.06
N GLY A 282 28.48 9.94 10.51
CA GLY A 282 27.95 11.02 9.68
C GLY A 282 28.75 11.17 8.38
N GLY A 283 28.08 11.56 7.30
CA GLY A 283 28.74 11.83 6.01
C GLY A 283 29.10 10.62 5.13
N LEU A 284 28.83 9.38 5.56
CA LEU A 284 29.07 8.16 4.75
C LEU A 284 28.08 7.92 3.61
N GLY A 285 26.97 8.65 3.58
CA GLY A 285 25.92 8.50 2.57
C GLY A 285 24.85 7.45 2.90
N LYS A 286 24.60 7.15 4.18
CA LYS A 286 23.55 6.19 4.62
C LYS A 286 22.18 6.51 4.03
N THR A 287 21.74 7.76 4.10
CA THR A 287 20.47 8.22 3.51
C THR A 287 20.43 8.00 2.00
N ARG A 288 21.49 8.36 1.26
CA ARG A 288 21.55 8.13 -0.20
C ARG A 288 21.57 6.63 -0.55
N LEU A 289 22.21 5.80 0.26
CA LEU A 289 22.15 4.34 0.14
C LEU A 289 20.72 3.84 0.39
N ALA A 290 20.05 4.31 1.44
CA ALA A 290 18.68 3.95 1.76
C ALA A 290 17.72 4.36 0.63
N HIS A 291 17.87 5.54 0.02
CA HIS A 291 17.12 5.91 -1.19
C HIS A 291 17.38 4.94 -2.35
N ALA A 292 18.64 4.57 -2.57
CA ALA A 292 19.03 3.67 -3.65
C ALA A 292 18.51 2.24 -3.46
N VAL A 293 18.48 1.73 -2.23
CA VAL A 293 17.88 0.46 -1.84
C VAL A 293 16.37 0.54 -1.96
N SER A 294 15.76 1.62 -1.46
CA SER A 294 14.31 1.85 -1.55
C SER A 294 13.82 1.81 -2.99
N ARG A 295 14.58 2.38 -3.94
CA ARG A 295 14.26 2.33 -5.38
C ARG A 295 14.41 0.95 -6.01
N ARG A 296 15.31 0.11 -5.50
CA ARG A 296 15.58 -1.25 -6.02
C ARG A 296 14.94 -2.36 -5.17
N ALA A 297 14.12 -2.01 -4.18
CA ALA A 297 13.44 -2.96 -3.32
C ALA A 297 12.55 -3.89 -4.17
N GLU A 298 12.47 -5.17 -3.81
CA GLU A 298 11.57 -6.12 -4.47
C GLU A 298 10.13 -5.96 -3.99
N GLN A 299 9.97 -5.36 -2.81
CA GLN A 299 8.69 -4.99 -2.23
C GLN A 299 8.01 -3.97 -3.15
N ARG A 300 6.73 -4.23 -3.41
CA ARG A 300 5.90 -3.36 -4.25
C ARG A 300 5.59 -2.06 -3.56
N VAL A 301 5.41 -2.10 -2.23
CA VAL A 301 5.16 -0.93 -1.39
C VAL A 301 6.40 -0.58 -0.60
N VAL A 302 6.89 0.67 -0.73
CA VAL A 302 7.97 1.20 0.10
C VAL A 302 7.59 2.55 0.67
N HIS A 303 7.78 2.69 1.98
CA HIS A 303 7.62 3.94 2.71
C HIS A 303 8.97 4.43 3.19
N PHE A 304 9.33 5.66 2.86
CA PHE A 304 10.52 6.31 3.38
C PHE A 304 10.11 7.44 4.33
N VAL A 305 10.54 7.34 5.59
CA VAL A 305 10.19 8.27 6.67
C VAL A 305 11.48 8.89 7.24
N PRO A 306 11.73 10.19 7.01
CA PRO A 306 12.83 10.89 7.63
C PRO A 306 12.49 11.28 9.08
N LEU A 307 13.32 10.87 10.05
CA LEU A 307 13.14 11.20 11.48
C LEU A 307 14.05 12.33 11.97
N ALA A 308 14.65 13.11 11.06
CA ALA A 308 15.61 14.16 11.42
C ALA A 308 15.03 15.30 12.30
N GLY A 309 13.71 15.50 12.29
CA GLY A 309 13.01 16.47 13.14
C GLY A 309 12.48 15.90 14.47
N VAL A 310 12.61 14.59 14.70
CA VAL A 310 12.09 13.93 15.90
C VAL A 310 13.20 13.82 16.94
N THR A 311 13.00 14.47 18.09
CA THR A 311 14.00 14.55 19.16
C THR A 311 13.59 13.83 20.44
N ALA A 312 12.35 13.32 20.52
CA ALA A 312 11.82 12.56 21.64
C ALA A 312 11.40 11.16 21.19
N ASP A 313 11.74 10.14 21.98
CA ASP A 313 11.44 8.74 21.66
C ASP A 313 9.92 8.50 21.56
N GLU A 314 9.12 9.15 22.41
CA GLU A 314 7.65 9.03 22.42
C GLU A 314 6.96 9.51 21.13
N ASP A 315 7.60 10.40 20.36
CA ASP A 315 7.00 11.02 19.17
C ASP A 315 7.17 10.17 17.90
N VAL A 316 8.06 9.16 17.91
CA VAL A 316 8.45 8.39 16.71
C VAL A 316 7.26 7.68 16.07
N ALA A 317 6.44 7.00 16.87
CA ALA A 317 5.31 6.22 16.34
C ALA A 317 4.25 7.13 15.69
N ALA A 318 4.00 8.31 16.28
CA ALA A 318 3.08 9.28 15.73
C ALA A 318 3.62 9.92 14.42
N GLU A 319 4.93 10.17 14.34
CA GLU A 319 5.57 10.67 13.12
C GLU A 319 5.46 9.67 11.98
N VAL A 320 5.79 8.40 12.23
CA VAL A 320 5.70 7.35 11.22
C VAL A 320 4.25 7.14 10.79
N ALA A 321 3.30 7.10 11.72
CA ALA A 321 1.88 6.98 11.39
C ALA A 321 1.40 8.13 10.48
N SER A 322 1.80 9.36 10.79
CA SER A 322 1.44 10.53 9.97
C SER A 322 2.10 10.50 8.59
N ALA A 323 3.38 10.16 8.50
CA ALA A 323 4.10 10.04 7.24
C ALA A 323 3.52 8.94 6.32
N LEU A 324 2.87 7.94 6.91
CA LEU A 324 2.21 6.85 6.21
C LEU A 324 0.73 7.12 5.87
N GLY A 325 0.13 8.21 6.37
CA GLY A 325 -1.32 8.45 6.17
C GLY A 325 -2.21 7.57 7.05
N ALA A 326 -1.69 6.98 8.13
CA ALA A 326 -2.41 6.06 9.02
C ALA A 326 -3.56 6.68 9.85
N GLY A 327 -3.91 7.93 9.57
CA GLY A 327 -5.08 8.66 10.08
C GLY A 327 -6.18 8.91 9.04
N GLU A 328 -6.00 8.47 7.79
CA GLU A 328 -6.92 8.66 6.65
C GLU A 328 -8.27 7.95 6.84
N GLY A 329 -9.16 8.64 7.56
CA GLY A 329 -10.58 8.35 7.60
C GLY A 329 -11.21 8.52 6.21
N ARG A 330 -12.09 7.58 5.88
CA ARG A 330 -12.68 7.38 4.56
C ARG A 330 -13.47 8.61 4.05
N PRO A 331 -13.55 8.79 2.72
CA PRO A 331 -14.53 9.67 2.13
C PRO A 331 -15.97 9.10 2.33
N GLY A 332 -16.85 9.80 3.07
CA GLY A 332 -18.32 9.65 2.96
C GLY A 332 -19.10 9.28 4.22
N ALA A 333 -18.47 9.30 5.40
CA ALA A 333 -19.16 9.11 6.67
C ALA A 333 -18.84 10.27 7.62
N VAL A 334 -19.83 10.73 8.40
CA VAL A 334 -19.66 11.73 9.49
C VAL A 334 -18.90 11.10 10.69
N SER A 335 -17.88 10.30 10.42
CA SER A 335 -17.19 9.48 11.41
C SER A 335 -15.72 9.33 11.02
N GLY A 336 -14.90 10.28 11.46
CA GLY A 336 -13.45 10.17 11.45
C GLY A 336 -12.94 10.13 12.88
N GLN A 337 -12.57 8.95 13.38
CA GLN A 337 -11.34 8.81 14.16
C GLN A 337 -10.59 7.50 13.83
N PRO A 338 -9.24 7.54 13.83
CA PRO A 338 -8.35 6.42 13.57
C PRO A 338 -8.04 5.62 14.85
N SER A 339 -7.33 4.50 14.71
CA SER A 339 -6.84 3.69 15.84
C SER A 339 -6.10 4.56 16.87
N ALA A 340 -6.51 4.48 18.16
CA ALA A 340 -5.84 5.17 19.27
C ALA A 340 -4.37 4.72 19.50
N ASP A 341 -3.93 3.68 18.80
CA ASP A 341 -2.57 3.19 18.78
C ASP A 341 -1.91 3.47 17.41
N PRO A 342 -0.90 4.36 17.33
CA PRO A 342 -0.17 4.64 16.10
C PRO A 342 0.39 3.40 15.41
N VAL A 343 0.75 2.36 16.18
CA VAL A 343 1.28 1.10 15.63
C VAL A 343 0.20 0.36 14.84
N SER A 344 -1.01 0.27 15.39
CA SER A 344 -2.16 -0.35 14.73
C SER A 344 -2.53 0.38 13.43
N GLY A 345 -2.46 1.71 13.42
CA GLY A 345 -2.70 2.51 12.21
C GLY A 345 -1.65 2.24 11.14
N ILE A 346 -0.37 2.23 11.52
CA ILE A 346 0.75 1.90 10.62
C ILE A 346 0.56 0.50 10.01
N LEU A 347 0.17 -0.49 10.82
CA LEU A 347 -0.12 -1.85 10.35
C LEU A 347 -1.31 -1.89 9.38
N GLY A 348 -2.36 -1.10 9.65
CA GLY A 348 -3.51 -0.97 8.75
C GLY A 348 -3.13 -0.43 7.38
N VAL A 349 -2.24 0.55 7.34
CA VAL A 349 -1.71 1.14 6.09
C VAL A 349 -0.78 0.19 5.34
N LEU A 350 0.14 -0.47 6.05
CA LEU A 350 1.11 -1.38 5.44
C LEU A 350 0.46 -2.66 4.88
N GLY A 351 -0.76 -2.98 5.33
CA GLY A 351 -1.59 -4.06 4.79
C GLY A 351 -0.98 -5.45 4.94
N SER A 352 -1.55 -6.43 4.22
CA SER A 352 -1.05 -7.82 4.17
C SER A 352 -0.07 -8.09 3.02
N VAL A 353 0.36 -7.05 2.29
CA VAL A 353 1.28 -7.16 1.15
C VAL A 353 2.73 -7.01 1.62
N PRO A 354 3.71 -7.67 0.98
CA PRO A 354 5.12 -7.44 1.27
C PRO A 354 5.53 -5.98 1.09
N ALA A 355 5.82 -5.31 2.21
CA ALA A 355 6.16 -3.89 2.27
C ALA A 355 7.55 -3.67 2.89
N LEU A 356 8.20 -2.57 2.49
CA LEU A 356 9.44 -2.08 3.10
C LEU A 356 9.21 -0.73 3.75
N LEU A 357 9.36 -0.65 5.07
CA LEU A 357 9.39 0.61 5.81
C LEU A 357 10.85 1.04 6.01
N VAL A 358 11.19 2.26 5.60
CA VAL A 358 12.52 2.84 5.74
C VAL A 358 12.48 3.98 6.72
N LEU A 359 13.22 3.85 7.83
CA LEU A 359 13.35 4.86 8.87
C LEU A 359 14.75 5.50 8.77
N ASP A 360 14.82 6.77 8.38
CA ASP A 360 16.10 7.47 8.21
C ASP A 360 16.42 8.35 9.43
N ASN A 361 17.69 8.39 9.84
CA ASN A 361 18.22 9.26 10.89
C ASN A 361 17.75 8.91 12.32
N CYS A 362 17.74 7.63 12.68
CA CYS A 362 17.27 7.15 13.99
C CYS A 362 18.21 7.47 15.18
N GLU A 363 19.39 8.07 14.97
CA GLU A 363 20.40 8.25 16.04
C GLU A 363 19.93 9.05 17.26
N GLN A 364 18.96 9.95 17.10
CA GLN A 364 18.44 10.78 18.19
C GLN A 364 17.30 10.09 18.98
N VAL A 365 16.70 9.06 18.39
CA VAL A 365 15.48 8.39 18.90
C VAL A 365 15.61 6.87 18.80
N ILE A 366 16.78 6.35 19.15
CA ILE A 366 17.13 4.94 18.98
C ILE A 366 16.13 4.04 19.70
N ARG A 367 15.66 4.42 20.91
CA ARG A 367 14.74 3.61 21.70
C ARG A 367 13.34 3.62 21.08
N GLY A 368 12.80 4.80 20.75
CA GLY A 368 11.49 4.93 20.11
C GLY A 368 11.42 4.22 18.77
N ALA A 369 12.49 4.30 17.95
CA ALA A 369 12.61 3.56 16.71
C ALA A 369 12.67 2.04 16.94
N ALA A 370 13.46 1.58 17.91
CA ALA A 370 13.55 0.16 18.24
C ALA A 370 12.19 -0.41 18.69
N ASP A 371 11.51 0.27 19.61
CA ASP A 371 10.22 -0.16 20.15
C ASP A 371 9.15 -0.24 19.04
N LEU A 372 9.10 0.75 18.14
CA LEU A 372 8.21 0.73 16.99
C LEU A 372 8.51 -0.43 16.05
N VAL A 373 9.77 -0.61 15.66
CA VAL A 373 10.17 -1.69 14.74
C VAL A 373 9.88 -3.06 15.33
N GLN A 374 10.11 -3.23 16.64
CA GLN A 374 9.77 -4.46 17.35
C GLN A 374 8.28 -4.76 17.28
N ALA A 375 7.43 -3.77 17.55
CA ALA A 375 5.98 -3.93 17.52
C ALA A 375 5.47 -4.26 16.11
N LEU A 376 5.97 -3.58 15.08
CA LEU A 376 5.56 -3.77 13.69
C LEU A 376 6.01 -5.12 13.12
N VAL A 377 7.28 -5.49 13.33
CA VAL A 377 7.83 -6.77 12.85
C VAL A 377 7.18 -7.96 13.57
N SER A 378 6.76 -7.80 14.83
CA SER A 378 6.04 -8.86 15.55
C SER A 378 4.61 -9.07 15.05
N SER A 379 3.98 -8.03 14.51
CA SER A 379 2.55 -8.01 14.18
C SER A 379 2.24 -8.27 12.70
N SER A 380 3.15 -7.93 11.79
CA SER A 380 3.08 -8.31 10.37
C SER A 380 4.11 -9.39 10.08
N LYS A 381 3.86 -10.34 9.18
CA LYS A 381 4.87 -11.32 8.73
C LYS A 381 5.57 -10.90 7.43
N ASP A 382 4.92 -10.04 6.66
CA ASP A 382 5.33 -9.64 5.31
C ASP A 382 6.04 -8.27 5.29
N LEU A 383 6.07 -7.55 6.43
CA LEU A 383 6.80 -6.30 6.59
C LEU A 383 8.30 -6.52 6.79
N ARG A 384 9.10 -5.71 6.10
CA ARG A 384 10.53 -5.53 6.36
C ARG A 384 10.83 -4.08 6.70
N VAL A 385 11.83 -3.87 7.54
CA VAL A 385 12.28 -2.54 7.97
C VAL A 385 13.75 -2.33 7.63
N LEU A 386 14.06 -1.18 7.04
CA LEU A 386 15.42 -0.67 6.86
C LEU A 386 15.59 0.60 7.70
N ALA A 387 16.48 0.60 8.67
CA ALA A 387 16.81 1.80 9.45
C ALA A 387 18.19 2.35 9.06
N THR A 388 18.39 3.67 9.17
CA THR A 388 19.73 4.28 9.14
C THR A 388 20.03 4.96 10.48
N SER A 389 21.23 4.72 11.01
CA SER A 389 21.64 5.27 12.32
C SER A 389 23.16 5.33 12.46
N ARG A 390 23.65 6.02 13.50
CA ARG A 390 25.07 5.99 13.93
C ARG A 390 25.41 4.77 14.78
N ALA A 391 24.41 4.13 15.38
CA ALA A 391 24.54 2.94 16.19
C ALA A 391 23.39 1.96 15.88
N PRO A 392 23.54 0.65 16.17
CA PRO A 392 22.44 -0.31 16.05
C PRO A 392 21.22 0.11 16.89
N LEU A 393 20.03 -0.30 16.48
CA LEU A 393 18.80 -0.10 17.24
C LEU A 393 18.76 -0.96 18.51
N GLY A 394 19.48 -2.09 18.51
CA GLY A 394 19.61 -2.99 19.66
C GLY A 394 18.53 -4.06 19.70
N LEU A 395 17.92 -4.41 18.56
CA LEU A 395 16.90 -5.46 18.49
C LEU A 395 17.56 -6.84 18.43
N THR A 396 16.94 -7.86 19.02
CA THR A 396 17.44 -9.24 18.99
C THR A 396 17.47 -9.86 17.59
N SER A 397 16.60 -9.39 16.69
CA SER A 397 16.45 -9.88 15.31
C SER A 397 16.96 -8.90 14.24
N GLU A 398 17.70 -7.87 14.65
CA GLU A 398 18.30 -6.87 13.75
C GLU A 398 19.56 -7.43 13.07
N ALA A 399 19.62 -7.29 11.74
CA ALA A 399 20.84 -7.44 10.99
C ALA A 399 21.51 -6.07 10.80
N VAL A 400 22.73 -5.93 11.30
CA VAL A 400 23.49 -4.67 11.20
C VAL A 400 24.39 -4.72 9.97
N TYR A 401 24.21 -3.76 9.06
CA TYR A 401 25.15 -3.50 7.97
C TYR A 401 26.03 -2.30 8.31
N ALA A 402 27.30 -2.55 8.67
CA ALA A 402 28.27 -1.49 8.83
C ALA A 402 28.69 -0.99 7.45
N LEU A 403 28.24 0.22 7.07
CA LEU A 403 28.53 0.80 5.76
C LEU A 403 30.03 1.10 5.65
N PRO A 404 30.77 0.48 4.72
CA PRO A 404 32.19 0.75 4.54
C PRO A 404 32.45 2.17 4.01
N GLU A 405 33.68 2.63 4.17
CA GLU A 405 34.19 3.84 3.54
C GLU A 405 34.33 3.66 2.03
N LEU A 406 34.36 4.75 1.27
CA LEU A 406 34.67 4.68 -0.15
C LEU A 406 36.12 4.25 -0.37
N GLY A 407 36.33 3.37 -1.35
CA GLY A 407 37.67 3.07 -1.84
C GLY A 407 38.38 4.32 -2.35
N LEU A 408 39.72 4.28 -2.38
CA LEU A 408 40.54 5.42 -2.81
C LEU A 408 40.19 5.84 -4.25
N ASP A 409 40.03 4.88 -5.16
CA ASP A 409 39.73 5.16 -6.57
C ASP A 409 38.36 5.86 -6.71
N THR A 410 37.33 5.39 -6.01
CA THR A 410 36.01 6.03 -5.99
C THR A 410 36.04 7.40 -5.33
N SER A 411 36.85 7.57 -4.27
CA SER A 411 37.04 8.88 -3.62
C SER A 411 37.71 9.88 -4.57
N ILE A 412 38.69 9.45 -5.35
CA ILE A 412 39.34 10.26 -6.38
C ILE A 412 38.37 10.59 -7.51
N GLU A 413 37.54 9.62 -7.93
CA GLU A 413 36.51 9.84 -8.95
C GLU A 413 35.49 10.88 -8.48
N LEU A 414 34.95 10.73 -7.27
CA LEU A 414 34.03 11.68 -6.65
C LEU A 414 34.68 13.06 -6.53
N PHE A 415 35.93 13.13 -6.04
CA PHE A 415 36.68 14.39 -5.96
C PHE A 415 36.82 15.03 -7.34
N THR A 416 37.18 14.26 -8.36
CA THR A 416 37.38 14.75 -9.74
C THR A 416 36.09 15.31 -10.32
N GLN A 417 34.97 14.59 -10.18
CA GLN A 417 33.66 15.04 -10.66
C GLN A 417 33.26 16.37 -10.00
N ARG A 418 33.42 16.47 -8.68
CA ARG A 418 33.05 17.65 -7.90
C ARG A 418 34.01 18.83 -8.11
N ALA A 419 35.31 18.59 -8.19
CA ALA A 419 36.32 19.61 -8.42
C ALA A 419 36.17 20.25 -9.80
N ARG A 420 35.87 19.45 -10.85
CA ARG A 420 35.59 19.98 -12.20
C ARG A 420 34.28 20.75 -12.26
N ALA A 421 33.26 20.31 -11.51
CA ALA A 421 32.01 21.06 -11.37
C ALA A 421 32.25 22.42 -10.66
N ALA A 422 33.14 22.45 -9.67
CA ALA A 422 33.50 23.67 -8.95
C ALA A 422 34.42 24.61 -9.76
N ARG A 423 35.36 24.08 -10.55
CA ARG A 423 36.25 24.84 -11.44
C ARG A 423 36.64 23.99 -12.65
N SER A 424 36.05 24.24 -13.81
CA SER A 424 36.23 23.42 -15.01
C SER A 424 37.68 23.26 -15.48
N GLY A 425 38.52 24.28 -15.29
CA GLY A 425 39.95 24.30 -15.68
C GLY A 425 40.94 23.89 -14.58
N VAL A 426 40.51 23.25 -13.49
CA VAL A 426 41.42 22.83 -12.41
C VAL A 426 42.47 21.81 -12.91
N GLU A 427 43.74 22.06 -12.60
CA GLU A 427 44.77 21.03 -12.66
C GLU A 427 44.59 20.02 -11.51
N LEU A 428 44.53 18.73 -11.87
CA LEU A 428 44.27 17.61 -10.96
C LEU A 428 45.44 16.63 -10.97
N PRO A 429 46.57 16.94 -10.30
CA PRO A 429 47.72 16.05 -10.25
C PRO A 429 47.36 14.73 -9.54
N PRO A 430 47.58 13.56 -10.15
CA PRO A 430 47.20 12.26 -9.59
C PRO A 430 47.75 12.03 -8.17
N ASP A 431 49.02 12.35 -7.93
CA ASP A 431 49.67 12.12 -6.64
C ASP A 431 49.06 12.98 -5.52
N ALA A 432 48.76 14.25 -5.81
CA ALA A 432 48.16 15.18 -4.86
C ALA A 432 46.69 14.81 -4.55
N MET A 433 45.94 14.31 -5.55
CA MET A 433 44.58 13.80 -5.32
C MET A 433 44.60 12.53 -4.48
N ALA A 434 45.48 11.58 -4.79
CA ALA A 434 45.61 10.35 -4.02
C ALA A 434 46.03 10.64 -2.56
N GLU A 435 46.92 11.61 -2.36
CA GLU A 435 47.28 12.08 -1.02
C GLU A 435 46.11 12.72 -0.29
N LEU A 436 45.39 13.63 -0.94
CA LEU A 436 44.22 14.29 -0.35
C LEU A 436 43.14 13.26 0.01
N CYS A 437 42.71 12.42 -0.92
CA CYS A 437 41.65 11.43 -0.68
C CYS A 437 42.02 10.42 0.40
N ARG A 438 43.31 10.07 0.57
CA ARG A 438 43.77 9.25 1.70
C ARG A 438 43.55 9.93 3.06
N HIS A 439 43.68 11.25 3.13
CA HIS A 439 43.46 12.01 4.36
C HIS A 439 41.97 12.24 4.68
N LEU A 440 41.06 12.01 3.74
CA LEU A 440 39.63 12.22 3.92
C LEU A 440 38.87 10.95 4.38
N ASP A 441 39.62 9.89 4.70
CA ASP A 441 39.13 8.61 5.24
C ASP A 441 37.97 7.99 4.46
N GLY A 442 37.92 8.22 3.15
CA GLY A 442 36.87 7.69 2.27
C GLY A 442 35.45 8.15 2.62
N LEU A 443 35.29 9.26 3.36
CA LEU A 443 33.98 9.86 3.67
C LEU A 443 33.49 10.69 2.47
N PRO A 444 32.41 10.30 1.77
CA PRO A 444 31.90 11.04 0.61
C PRO A 444 31.69 12.53 0.91
N LEU A 445 31.09 12.87 2.06
CA LEU A 445 30.87 14.26 2.43
C LEU A 445 32.20 15.03 2.61
N ALA A 446 33.21 14.43 3.23
CA ALA A 446 34.52 15.07 3.38
C ALA A 446 35.17 15.33 2.02
N VAL A 447 35.02 14.39 1.07
CA VAL A 447 35.47 14.53 -0.32
C VAL A 447 34.78 15.67 -1.03
N GLU A 448 33.45 15.77 -0.92
CA GLU A 448 32.68 16.85 -1.54
C GLU A 448 33.05 18.23 -0.97
N LEU A 449 33.18 18.35 0.36
CA LEU A 449 33.62 19.58 1.04
C LEU A 449 35.03 19.99 0.62
N ALA A 450 35.97 19.04 0.52
CA ALA A 450 37.33 19.30 0.05
C ALA A 450 37.37 19.70 -1.43
N ALA A 451 36.57 19.05 -2.29
CA ALA A 451 36.49 19.36 -3.72
C ALA A 451 35.95 20.77 -3.99
N ALA A 452 34.99 21.25 -3.18
CA ALA A 452 34.49 22.62 -3.26
C ALA A 452 35.60 23.68 -3.10
N ARG A 453 36.70 23.36 -2.40
CA ARG A 453 37.82 24.30 -2.14
C ARG A 453 38.68 24.59 -3.35
N VAL A 454 38.60 23.76 -4.39
CA VAL A 454 39.35 23.91 -5.63
C VAL A 454 39.10 25.26 -6.31
N ARG A 455 37.96 25.92 -6.02
CA ARG A 455 37.67 27.27 -6.50
C ARG A 455 38.77 28.27 -6.16
N VAL A 456 39.31 28.19 -4.95
CA VAL A 456 40.24 29.20 -4.39
C VAL A 456 41.64 28.65 -4.08
N LEU A 457 41.81 27.32 -4.04
CA LEU A 457 43.08 26.66 -3.74
C LEU A 457 43.43 25.61 -4.79
N SER A 458 44.72 25.35 -4.97
CA SER A 458 45.18 24.17 -5.71
C SER A 458 45.00 22.88 -4.90
N VAL A 459 44.90 21.73 -5.57
CA VAL A 459 44.78 20.41 -4.90
C VAL A 459 45.96 20.16 -3.94
N GLN A 460 47.16 20.59 -4.31
CA GLN A 460 48.37 20.46 -3.49
C GLN A 460 48.28 21.30 -2.19
N GLU A 461 47.75 22.52 -2.28
CA GLU A 461 47.54 23.36 -1.10
C GLU A 461 46.46 22.81 -0.17
N ILE A 462 45.41 22.22 -0.73
CA ILE A 462 44.34 21.55 0.03
C ILE A 462 44.93 20.37 0.80
N ALA A 463 45.67 19.47 0.12
CA ALA A 463 46.30 18.31 0.74
C ALA A 463 47.23 18.70 1.90
N ARG A 464 48.12 19.69 1.67
CA ARG A 464 49.05 20.17 2.70
C ARG A 464 48.34 20.75 3.92
N ARG A 465 47.36 21.64 3.71
CA ARG A 465 46.66 22.34 4.81
C ARG A 465 45.79 21.41 5.65
N LEU A 466 45.14 20.43 5.02
CA LEU A 466 44.39 19.40 5.73
C LEU A 466 45.33 18.50 6.56
N GLY A 467 46.47 18.09 6.00
CA GLY A 467 47.50 17.33 6.71
C GLY A 467 47.96 18.02 8.01
N ASP A 468 48.21 19.32 7.97
CA ASP A 468 48.59 20.14 9.13
C ASP A 468 47.48 20.17 10.21
N ARG A 469 46.20 20.28 9.80
CA ARG A 469 45.04 20.26 10.70
C ARG A 469 44.83 18.89 11.36
N PHE A 470 44.99 17.80 10.61
CA PHE A 470 44.95 16.45 11.17
C PHE A 470 46.09 16.19 12.18
N ALA A 471 47.26 16.80 11.97
CA ALA A 471 48.36 16.74 12.94
C ALA A 471 48.01 17.47 14.26
N LEU A 472 47.32 18.61 14.19
CA LEU A 472 46.86 19.36 15.36
C LEU A 472 45.77 18.62 16.16
N LEU A 473 44.78 18.03 15.49
CA LEU A 473 43.67 17.30 16.13
C LEU A 473 44.10 15.96 16.77
N ARG A 474 45.21 15.37 16.30
CA ARG A 474 45.80 14.17 16.94
C ARG A 474 46.36 14.44 18.35
N GLY A 475 46.59 15.71 18.72
CA GLY A 475 47.12 16.10 20.03
C GLY A 475 46.07 16.45 21.11
N GLY A 476 44.82 16.75 20.75
CA GLY A 476 43.89 17.50 21.62
C GLY A 476 42.77 16.74 22.34
N ALA A 477 42.26 15.62 21.79
CA ALA A 477 41.14 14.89 22.41
C ALA A 477 41.25 13.38 22.13
N ARG A 478 41.47 12.57 23.18
CA ARG A 478 41.68 11.11 23.09
C ARG A 478 40.40 10.27 23.07
N ASP A 479 39.23 10.88 23.29
CA ASP A 479 37.97 10.15 23.55
C ASP A 479 36.94 10.19 22.40
N VAL A 480 37.27 10.77 21.23
CA VAL A 480 36.37 10.79 20.05
C VAL A 480 36.91 9.83 18.96
N PRO A 481 36.06 8.97 18.35
CA PRO A 481 36.48 8.09 17.25
C PRO A 481 37.22 8.86 16.15
N GLU A 482 38.33 8.30 15.62
CA GLU A 482 39.19 8.96 14.60
C GLU A 482 38.40 9.54 13.43
N ARG A 483 37.30 8.90 13.04
CA ARG A 483 36.52 9.20 11.84
C ARG A 483 35.57 10.41 12.01
N HIS A 484 35.01 10.59 13.21
CA HIS A 484 34.29 11.82 13.55
C HIS A 484 35.26 13.00 13.60
N ARG A 485 36.51 12.77 14.03
CA ARG A 485 37.56 13.79 13.98
C ARG A 485 37.88 14.21 12.54
N THR A 486 37.84 13.30 11.57
CA THR A 486 38.13 13.65 10.16
C THR A 486 37.07 14.55 9.54
N LEU A 487 35.79 14.21 9.69
CA LEU A 487 34.70 15.05 9.19
C LEU A 487 34.63 16.38 9.95
N HIS A 488 34.78 16.36 11.28
CA HIS A 488 34.92 17.60 12.06
C HIS A 488 36.11 18.43 11.63
N ALA A 489 37.26 17.84 11.29
CA ALA A 489 38.44 18.58 10.83
C ALA A 489 38.17 19.30 9.50
N VAL A 490 37.47 18.64 8.58
CA VAL A 490 37.14 19.19 7.26
C VAL A 490 36.10 20.29 7.39
N VAL A 491 35.09 20.11 8.23
CA VAL A 491 34.08 21.14 8.54
C VAL A 491 34.72 22.30 9.30
N ASP A 492 35.53 22.05 10.33
CA ASP A 492 36.26 23.07 11.09
C ASP A 492 37.26 23.83 10.21
N TRP A 493 37.88 23.17 9.23
CA TRP A 493 38.72 23.87 8.28
C TRP A 493 37.92 24.72 7.30
N SER A 494 36.83 24.19 6.72
CA SER A 494 35.90 24.98 5.90
C SER A 494 35.36 26.19 6.66
N TRP A 495 35.02 26.00 7.93
CA TRP A 495 34.65 27.04 8.88
C TRP A 495 35.75 28.09 9.07
N ASN A 496 36.98 27.67 9.32
CA ASN A 496 38.11 28.57 9.53
C ASN A 496 38.46 29.42 8.29
N LEU A 497 38.01 29.02 7.10
CA LEU A 497 38.18 29.80 5.86
C LEU A 497 37.04 30.80 5.62
N LEU A 498 35.93 30.70 6.34
CA LEU A 498 34.84 31.66 6.25
C LEU A 498 35.25 32.98 6.91
N ALA A 499 34.75 34.08 6.34
CA ALA A 499 34.69 35.37 7.03
C ALA A 499 33.80 35.24 8.27
N GLU A 500 33.98 36.12 9.25
CA GLU A 500 33.27 36.00 10.53
C GLU A 500 31.74 36.09 10.34
N ASP A 501 31.32 36.91 9.38
CA ASP A 501 29.94 37.15 8.97
C ASP A 501 29.28 35.85 8.49
N ALA A 502 29.97 35.08 7.63
CA ALA A 502 29.50 33.79 7.15
C ALA A 502 29.54 32.68 8.24
N ARG A 503 30.45 32.78 9.21
CA ARG A 503 30.45 31.88 10.39
C ARG A 503 29.25 32.17 11.28
N ALA A 504 28.99 33.44 11.60
CA ALA A 504 27.83 33.87 12.37
C ALA A 504 26.52 33.43 11.70
N ALA A 505 26.46 33.53 10.36
CA ALA A 505 25.32 33.03 9.58
C ALA A 505 25.09 31.53 9.79
N LEU A 506 26.13 30.69 9.69
CA LEU A 506 26.00 29.25 9.95
C LEU A 506 25.56 28.92 11.39
N ARG A 507 26.08 29.61 12.40
CA ARG A 507 25.64 29.43 13.80
C ARG A 507 24.15 29.70 13.91
N THR A 508 23.71 30.82 13.36
CA THR A 508 22.32 31.24 13.44
C THR A 508 21.41 30.28 12.66
N LEU A 509 21.72 29.98 11.39
CA LEU A 509 20.93 29.08 10.53
C LEU A 509 20.85 27.64 11.05
N SER A 510 21.79 27.19 11.90
CA SER A 510 21.75 25.84 12.45
C SER A 510 20.57 25.59 13.42
N VAL A 511 19.79 26.63 13.74
CA VAL A 511 18.54 26.53 14.52
C VAL A 511 17.42 25.83 13.74
N PHE A 512 17.45 25.86 12.40
CA PHE A 512 16.48 25.17 11.57
C PHE A 512 16.77 23.65 11.54
N PRO A 513 15.84 22.78 11.97
CA PRO A 513 16.07 21.33 12.04
C PRO A 513 16.14 20.66 10.67
N GLY A 514 15.43 21.20 9.68
CA GLY A 514 15.40 20.68 8.31
C GLY A 514 16.11 21.60 7.32
N GLY A 515 15.30 22.28 6.50
CA GLY A 515 15.75 23.33 5.59
C GLY A 515 14.88 24.56 5.72
N PHE A 516 15.23 25.63 5.03
CA PHE A 516 14.59 26.95 5.13
C PHE A 516 14.56 27.64 3.77
N SER A 517 13.62 28.58 3.61
CA SER A 517 13.54 29.44 2.42
C SER A 517 14.55 30.60 2.49
N SER A 518 14.78 31.28 1.36
CA SER A 518 15.56 32.54 1.36
C SER A 518 14.92 33.60 2.26
N GLU A 519 13.59 33.73 2.22
CA GLU A 519 12.83 34.67 3.05
C GLU A 519 13.05 34.41 4.55
N ALA A 520 13.11 33.13 4.95
CA ALA A 520 13.39 32.75 6.33
C ALA A 520 14.81 33.12 6.75
N ALA A 521 15.79 32.92 5.86
CA ALA A 521 17.16 33.33 6.11
C ALA A 521 17.31 34.85 6.19
N GLU A 522 16.61 35.61 5.34
CA GLU A 522 16.62 37.09 5.37
C GLU A 522 16.12 37.64 6.70
N GLN A 523 15.05 37.08 7.28
CA GLN A 523 14.56 37.53 8.58
C GLN A 523 15.53 37.17 9.73
N VAL A 524 16.19 36.02 9.63
CA VAL A 524 17.07 35.53 10.71
C VAL A 524 18.49 36.13 10.62
N LEU A 525 18.96 36.47 9.43
CA LEU A 525 20.32 36.98 9.18
C LEU A 525 20.39 38.49 8.87
N GLY A 526 19.33 39.10 8.33
CA GLY A 526 19.30 40.50 7.89
C GLY A 526 19.55 40.68 6.38
N GLU A 527 19.80 41.92 5.95
CA GLU A 527 19.83 42.35 4.54
C GLU A 527 20.89 41.61 3.68
N ASP A 528 22.00 41.15 4.28
CA ASP A 528 23.09 40.46 3.56
C ASP A 528 22.84 38.96 3.35
N ALA A 529 21.69 38.42 3.78
CA ALA A 529 21.41 36.98 3.80
C ALA A 529 21.65 36.29 2.45
N LEU A 530 21.16 36.86 1.34
CA LEU A 530 21.29 36.24 0.02
C LEU A 530 22.77 36.04 -0.37
N SER A 531 23.60 37.07 -0.14
CA SER A 531 25.04 36.99 -0.43
C SER A 531 25.75 35.95 0.44
N LEU A 532 25.34 35.81 1.70
CA LEU A 532 25.85 34.81 2.63
C LEU A 532 25.40 33.40 2.25
N LEU A 533 24.14 33.22 1.84
CA LEU A 533 23.62 31.94 1.36
C LEU A 533 24.35 31.49 0.09
N GLU A 534 24.57 32.39 -0.87
CA GLU A 534 25.36 32.13 -2.08
C GLU A 534 26.78 31.71 -1.70
N GLN A 535 27.45 32.45 -0.80
CA GLN A 535 28.78 32.11 -0.32
C GLN A 535 28.82 30.73 0.35
N LEU A 536 27.83 30.39 1.19
CA LEU A 536 27.76 29.12 1.91
C LEU A 536 27.42 27.93 0.98
N ALA A 537 26.54 28.14 -0.01
CA ALA A 537 26.20 27.16 -1.02
C ALA A 537 27.37 26.88 -1.98
N ASP A 538 28.07 27.92 -2.42
CA ASP A 538 29.32 27.81 -3.21
C ASP A 538 30.39 27.02 -2.48
N GLN A 539 30.32 27.03 -1.15
CA GLN A 539 31.20 26.31 -0.25
C GLN A 539 30.72 24.91 0.12
N SER A 540 29.57 24.46 -0.42
CA SER A 540 28.93 23.18 -0.14
C SER A 540 28.60 22.95 1.34
N LEU A 541 28.43 24.03 2.11
CA LEU A 541 27.95 24.00 3.50
C LEU A 541 26.42 24.04 3.57
N LEU A 542 25.79 24.53 2.50
CA LEU A 542 24.36 24.43 2.23
C LEU A 542 24.11 23.69 0.91
N THR A 543 23.04 22.92 0.86
CA THR A 543 22.48 22.32 -0.37
C THR A 543 21.25 23.11 -0.81
N VAL A 544 21.05 23.23 -2.12
CA VAL A 544 19.93 23.95 -2.73
C VAL A 544 19.06 22.95 -3.51
N ALA A 545 17.74 23.02 -3.32
CA ALA A 545 16.78 22.18 -4.03
C ALA A 545 15.56 22.99 -4.49
N ASP A 546 15.09 22.71 -5.71
CA ASP A 546 13.81 23.22 -6.21
C ASP A 546 12.66 22.33 -5.71
N THR A 547 11.67 22.95 -5.08
CA THR A 547 10.46 22.29 -4.57
C THR A 547 9.21 22.99 -5.11
N PRO A 548 8.00 22.38 -5.05
CA PRO A 548 6.76 23.09 -5.38
C PRO A 548 6.57 24.40 -4.59
N ALA A 549 7.07 24.43 -3.35
CA ALA A 549 7.09 25.60 -2.48
C ALA A 549 8.20 26.63 -2.80
N GLY A 550 9.01 26.41 -3.84
CA GLY A 550 10.15 27.24 -4.25
C GLY A 550 11.51 26.67 -3.87
N VAL A 551 12.54 27.51 -3.98
CA VAL A 551 13.94 27.16 -3.66
C VAL A 551 14.11 26.98 -2.16
N ARG A 552 14.62 25.81 -1.74
CA ARG A 552 14.94 25.53 -0.33
C ARG A 552 16.43 25.31 -0.14
N PHE A 553 16.95 25.93 0.91
CA PHE A 553 18.29 25.70 1.42
C PHE A 553 18.22 24.69 2.54
N ARG A 554 19.18 23.77 2.58
CA ARG A 554 19.30 22.79 3.65
C ARG A 554 20.74 22.70 4.10
N MET A 555 20.94 22.72 5.42
CA MET A 555 22.23 22.43 6.00
C MET A 555 22.38 20.91 6.14
N LEU A 556 23.54 20.39 5.78
CA LEU A 556 23.83 18.98 6.03
C LEU A 556 23.92 18.74 7.53
N GLU A 557 23.36 17.64 8.01
CA GLU A 557 23.19 17.39 9.45
C GLU A 557 24.50 17.53 10.24
N THR A 558 25.62 17.02 9.72
CA THR A 558 26.92 17.16 10.39
C THR A 558 27.42 18.61 10.44
N VAL A 559 27.15 19.41 9.40
CA VAL A 559 27.47 20.84 9.40
C VAL A 559 26.58 21.56 10.40
N ARG A 560 25.29 21.20 10.48
CA ARG A 560 24.33 21.74 11.43
C ARG A 560 24.73 21.47 12.88
N GLU A 561 25.06 20.23 13.22
CA GLU A 561 25.55 19.85 14.55
C GLU A 561 26.82 20.61 14.92
N PHE A 562 27.79 20.72 14.00
CA PHE A 562 29.00 21.50 14.23
C PHE A 562 28.69 22.98 14.48
N SER A 563 27.85 23.58 13.64
CA SER A 563 27.48 24.99 13.76
C SER A 563 26.65 25.26 15.02
N ALA A 564 25.79 24.34 15.44
CA ALA A 564 25.05 24.41 16.70
C ALA A 564 25.99 24.32 17.92
N ALA A 565 26.99 23.42 17.88
CA ALA A 565 28.01 23.35 18.93
C ALA A 565 28.83 24.65 19.02
N ARG A 566 29.22 25.24 17.87
CA ARG A 566 29.91 26.54 17.83
C ARG A 566 29.03 27.69 18.33
N ARG A 567 27.72 27.64 18.08
CA ARG A 567 26.75 28.59 18.62
C ARG A 567 26.68 28.50 20.15
N ALA A 568 26.61 27.30 20.69
CA ALA A 568 26.62 27.06 22.13
C ALA A 568 27.93 27.53 22.79
N GLU A 569 29.08 27.24 22.17
CA GLU A 569 30.41 27.74 22.63
C GLU A 569 30.49 29.27 22.62
N ALA A 570 29.84 29.93 21.66
CA ALA A 570 29.77 31.39 21.57
C ALA A 570 28.74 32.01 22.52
N GLY A 571 27.89 31.20 23.17
CA GLY A 571 26.80 31.68 24.03
C GLY A 571 25.64 32.33 23.27
N GLU A 572 25.46 31.98 21.99
CA GLU A 572 24.50 32.62 21.06
C GLU A 572 23.19 31.81 20.90
N ASP A 573 22.97 30.77 21.71
CA ASP A 573 21.79 29.89 21.57
C ASP A 573 20.46 30.64 21.78
N GLU A 574 20.37 31.46 22.84
CA GLU A 574 19.15 32.22 23.12
C GLU A 574 18.84 33.22 21.99
N GLU A 575 19.86 33.93 21.50
CA GLU A 575 19.70 34.91 20.43
C GLU A 575 19.24 34.26 19.11
N ALA A 576 19.80 33.10 18.75
CA ALA A 576 19.36 32.39 17.54
C ALA A 576 17.93 31.86 17.68
N VAL A 577 17.56 31.34 18.85
CA VAL A 577 16.18 30.90 19.12
C VAL A 577 15.22 32.08 19.09
N ASP A 578 15.61 33.26 19.59
CA ASP A 578 14.78 34.47 19.56
C ASP A 578 14.51 34.92 18.12
N ARG A 579 15.54 34.94 17.25
CA ARG A 579 15.36 35.26 15.83
C ARG A 579 14.51 34.22 15.10
N PHE A 580 14.72 32.94 15.42
CA PHE A 580 13.92 31.84 14.87
C PHE A 580 12.45 31.94 15.27
N LEU A 581 12.15 32.22 16.54
CA LEU A 581 10.78 32.42 17.01
C LEU A 581 10.16 33.69 16.44
N ALA A 582 10.92 34.77 16.26
CA ALA A 582 10.45 35.97 15.59
C ALA A 582 10.04 35.67 14.13
N TRP A 583 10.90 34.97 13.38
CA TRP A 583 10.55 34.51 12.03
C TRP A 583 9.30 33.62 12.03
N ALA A 584 9.24 32.63 12.92
CA ALA A 584 8.13 31.69 12.96
C ALA A 584 6.81 32.38 13.32
N ARG A 585 6.85 33.38 14.21
CA ARG A 585 5.71 34.24 14.57
C ARG A 585 5.27 35.06 13.38
N ASP A 586 6.18 35.76 12.70
CA ASP A 586 5.87 36.62 11.56
C ASP A 586 5.34 35.80 10.38
N PHE A 587 5.92 34.63 10.12
CA PHE A 587 5.43 33.67 9.14
C PHE A 587 4.01 33.20 9.49
N GLY A 588 3.78 32.78 10.73
CA GLY A 588 2.46 32.32 11.18
C GLY A 588 1.42 33.45 11.15
N ALA A 589 1.79 34.66 11.57
CA ALA A 589 0.92 35.84 11.54
C ALA A 589 0.58 36.27 10.11
N ALA A 590 1.54 36.25 9.18
CA ALA A 590 1.31 36.58 7.78
C ALA A 590 0.42 35.55 7.05
N ASN A 591 0.35 34.32 7.57
CA ASN A 591 -0.41 33.23 6.94
C ASN A 591 -1.59 32.75 7.79
N HIS A 592 -1.93 33.40 8.90
CA HIS A 592 -2.92 32.89 9.87
C HIS A 592 -4.31 32.59 9.27
N ASP A 593 -4.68 33.27 8.18
CA ASP A 593 -5.97 33.17 7.50
C ASP A 593 -5.89 32.48 6.12
N TRP A 594 -4.77 31.82 5.79
CA TRP A 594 -4.51 31.22 4.47
C TRP A 594 -5.66 30.31 3.98
N PHE A 595 -6.28 29.58 4.91
CA PHE A 595 -7.38 28.64 4.64
C PHE A 595 -8.67 29.34 4.20
N PHE A 596 -8.86 30.61 4.58
CA PHE A 596 -10.04 31.39 4.29
C PHE A 596 -9.93 32.21 2.98
N GLY A 597 -8.75 32.21 2.34
CA GLY A 597 -8.48 32.92 1.08
C GLY A 597 -8.93 32.17 -0.18
N SER A 598 -8.58 32.72 -1.35
CA SER A 598 -9.00 32.19 -2.67
C SER A 598 -8.01 31.23 -3.36
N GLY A 599 -6.77 31.18 -2.87
CA GLY A 599 -5.70 30.31 -3.38
C GLY A 599 -5.05 29.47 -2.27
N PRO A 600 -5.79 28.58 -1.58
CA PRO A 600 -5.26 27.83 -0.45
C PRO A 600 -4.13 26.85 -0.81
N LEU A 601 -4.08 26.35 -2.05
CA LEU A 601 -3.11 25.31 -2.45
C LEU A 601 -1.64 25.77 -2.36
N SER A 602 -1.30 26.94 -2.92
CA SER A 602 0.09 27.43 -2.88
C SER A 602 0.54 27.77 -1.45
N ALA A 603 -0.36 28.32 -0.64
CA ALA A 603 -0.11 28.55 0.78
C ALA A 603 0.06 27.23 1.54
N TRP A 604 -0.75 26.22 1.23
CA TRP A 604 -0.64 24.89 1.81
C TRP A 604 0.71 24.24 1.47
N GLU A 605 1.17 24.29 0.22
CA GLU A 605 2.49 23.74 -0.17
C GLU A 605 3.63 24.42 0.60
N ARG A 606 3.56 25.75 0.73
CA ARG A 606 4.54 26.56 1.48
C ARG A 606 4.53 26.22 2.97
N ILE A 607 3.36 26.13 3.60
CA ILE A 607 3.23 25.80 5.03
C ILE A 607 3.64 24.35 5.30
N ARG A 608 3.26 23.41 4.42
CA ARG A 608 3.66 22.00 4.51
C ARG A 608 5.18 21.86 4.44
N ALA A 609 5.85 22.63 3.59
CA ALA A 609 7.31 22.63 3.49
C ALA A 609 8.03 23.18 4.74
N GLU A 610 7.37 24.05 5.51
CA GLU A 610 7.89 24.61 6.77
C GLU A 610 7.43 23.86 8.03
N GLN A 611 6.60 22.81 7.89
CA GLN A 611 5.95 22.15 9.03
C GLN A 611 6.94 21.78 10.15
N ASP A 612 8.07 21.17 9.83
CA ASP A 612 9.05 20.73 10.83
C ASP A 612 9.65 21.91 11.61
N ASN A 613 9.87 23.04 10.92
CA ASN A 613 10.35 24.27 11.54
C ASN A 613 9.26 24.86 12.45
N LEU A 614 8.00 24.90 12.01
CA LEU A 614 6.88 25.43 12.78
C LEU A 614 6.57 24.58 14.01
N VAL A 615 6.67 23.25 13.93
CA VAL A 615 6.50 22.34 15.06
C VAL A 615 7.61 22.55 16.10
N LEU A 616 8.87 22.67 15.68
CA LEU A 616 9.96 22.98 16.60
C LEU A 616 9.77 24.35 17.26
N ALA A 617 9.40 25.37 16.47
CA ALA A 617 9.12 26.71 16.99
C ALA A 617 7.97 26.70 18.01
N LEU A 618 6.92 25.92 17.76
CA LEU A 618 5.79 25.79 18.69
C LEU A 618 6.23 25.17 20.02
N ARG A 619 7.08 24.13 20.01
CA ARG A 619 7.64 23.54 21.24
C ARG A 619 8.40 24.58 22.05
N HIS A 620 9.25 25.39 21.41
CA HIS A 620 9.97 26.48 22.08
C HIS A 620 9.02 27.55 22.61
N ALA A 621 8.00 27.95 21.83
CA ALA A 621 7.02 28.94 22.23
C ALA A 621 6.18 28.47 23.42
N LEU A 622 5.77 27.20 23.45
CA LEU A 622 5.06 26.58 24.58
C LEU A 622 5.94 26.55 25.84
N ALA A 623 7.20 26.14 25.72
CA ALA A 623 8.14 26.13 26.84
C ALA A 623 8.36 27.53 27.44
N ARG A 624 8.30 28.58 26.60
CA ARG A 624 8.44 29.99 27.00
C ARG A 624 7.12 30.68 27.32
N THR A 625 5.98 30.02 27.10
CA THR A 625 4.63 30.61 27.20
C THR A 625 4.48 31.89 26.34
N ASP A 626 5.07 31.90 25.14
CA ASP A 626 5.03 33.03 24.19
C ASP A 626 3.68 33.06 23.46
N GLY A 627 2.71 33.80 24.02
CA GLY A 627 1.34 33.90 23.52
C GLY A 627 1.20 34.26 22.02
N PRO A 628 1.81 35.36 21.53
CA PRO A 628 1.76 35.72 20.11
C PRO A 628 2.23 34.60 19.19
N THR A 629 3.37 33.98 19.52
CA THR A 629 3.96 32.91 18.69
C THR A 629 3.13 31.62 18.76
N ILE A 630 2.64 31.24 19.95
CA ILE A 630 1.73 30.11 20.11
C ILE A 630 0.48 30.32 19.24
N ALA A 631 -0.13 31.50 19.27
CA ALA A 631 -1.32 31.81 18.48
C ALA A 631 -1.04 31.70 16.97
N ALA A 632 0.05 32.31 16.49
CA ALA A 632 0.46 32.31 15.10
C ALA A 632 0.68 30.89 14.56
N LEU A 633 1.43 30.07 15.29
CA LEU A 633 1.75 28.70 14.88
C LEU A 633 0.53 27.77 14.99
N THR A 634 -0.31 27.96 16.00
CA THR A 634 -1.55 27.19 16.16
C THR A 634 -2.49 27.44 14.99
N ALA A 635 -2.66 28.69 14.54
CA ALA A 635 -3.55 29.03 13.42
C ALA A 635 -3.16 28.27 12.13
N VAL A 636 -1.88 28.33 11.75
CA VAL A 636 -1.40 27.72 10.50
C VAL A 636 -1.35 26.20 10.57
N LEU A 637 -0.86 25.61 11.68
CA LEU A 637 -0.76 24.16 11.84
C LEU A 637 -2.15 23.53 12.02
N ALA A 638 -3.06 24.17 12.76
CA ALA A 638 -4.42 23.68 12.90
C ALA A 638 -5.14 23.63 11.56
N ALA A 639 -4.97 24.68 10.75
CA ALA A 639 -5.51 24.69 9.39
C ALA A 639 -4.87 23.60 8.52
N LEU A 640 -3.53 23.47 8.51
CA LEU A 640 -2.84 22.46 7.70
C LEU A 640 -3.30 21.05 8.05
N TRP A 641 -3.41 20.74 9.34
CA TRP A 641 -3.80 19.41 9.82
C TRP A 641 -5.32 19.18 9.77
N SER A 642 -6.11 20.21 9.50
CA SER A 642 -7.55 20.08 9.24
C SER A 642 -7.87 19.73 7.78
N THR A 643 -6.96 20.01 6.83
CA THR A 643 -7.19 19.67 5.40
C THR A 643 -6.77 18.24 5.06
N GLY A 644 -5.78 17.70 5.78
CA GLY A 644 -5.41 16.29 5.76
C GLY A 644 -6.08 15.51 6.89
N SER A 645 -5.99 14.18 6.83
CA SER A 645 -6.59 13.30 7.84
C SER A 645 -5.74 13.15 9.12
N ASN A 646 -5.18 14.26 9.61
CA ASN A 646 -4.26 14.32 10.75
C ASN A 646 -4.96 14.80 12.04
N TYR A 647 -6.21 14.37 12.26
CA TYR A 647 -7.03 14.73 13.44
C TYR A 647 -6.36 14.47 14.81
N PRO A 648 -5.53 13.42 15.00
CA PRO A 648 -4.81 13.23 16.26
C PRO A 648 -3.81 14.35 16.55
N ARG A 649 -3.03 14.79 15.55
CA ARG A 649 -2.09 15.93 15.69
C ARG A 649 -2.83 17.21 16.02
N LEU A 650 -3.98 17.44 15.37
CA LEU A 650 -4.83 18.59 15.65
C LEU A 650 -5.41 18.58 17.08
N THR A 651 -5.81 17.41 17.57
CA THR A 651 -6.35 17.25 18.92
C THR A 651 -5.26 17.48 19.97
N ALA A 652 -4.07 16.93 19.77
CA ALA A 652 -2.90 17.19 20.61
C ALA A 652 -2.51 18.67 20.60
N LEU A 653 -2.43 19.28 19.41
CA LEU A 653 -2.18 20.71 19.24
C LEU A 653 -3.15 21.56 20.06
N ALA A 654 -4.46 21.29 19.95
CA ALA A 654 -5.46 22.04 20.67
C ALA A 654 -5.38 21.81 22.19
N ALA A 655 -5.01 20.60 22.63
CA ALA A 655 -4.82 20.29 24.05
C ALA A 655 -3.61 21.06 24.63
N ASP A 656 -2.50 21.12 23.91
CA ASP A 656 -1.26 21.77 24.36
C ASP A 656 -1.35 23.30 24.31
N THR A 657 -1.98 23.83 23.27
CA THR A 657 -2.07 25.29 23.04
C THR A 657 -3.24 25.94 23.76
N GLY A 658 -4.26 25.17 24.14
CA GLY A 658 -5.47 25.71 24.76
C GLY A 658 -5.27 26.35 26.12
N PRO A 659 -4.57 25.70 27.08
CA PRO A 659 -4.26 26.31 28.37
C PRO A 659 -3.54 27.66 28.26
N PRO A 660 -2.39 27.80 27.56
CA PRO A 660 -1.71 29.08 27.47
C PRO A 660 -2.53 30.14 26.72
N LEU A 661 -3.21 29.79 25.62
CA LEU A 661 -4.01 30.76 24.87
C LEU A 661 -5.25 31.26 25.62
N SER A 662 -5.85 30.43 26.49
CA SER A 662 -7.02 30.83 27.28
C SER A 662 -6.74 31.96 28.30
N HIS A 663 -5.47 32.15 28.67
CA HIS A 663 -5.01 33.21 29.58
C HIS A 663 -4.32 34.37 28.85
N TYR A 664 -4.08 34.23 27.55
CA TYR A 664 -3.39 35.22 26.73
C TYR A 664 -4.32 36.39 26.35
N HIS A 665 -3.80 37.61 26.47
CA HIS A 665 -4.48 38.85 26.07
C HIS A 665 -3.69 39.46 24.90
N PRO A 666 -4.12 39.26 23.64
CA PRO A 666 -3.35 39.69 22.49
C PRO A 666 -3.29 41.20 22.34
N GLU A 667 -2.14 41.71 21.90
CA GLU A 667 -2.01 43.06 21.39
C GLU A 667 -2.83 43.23 20.10
N PRO A 668 -3.23 44.47 19.71
CA PRO A 668 -4.14 44.70 18.59
C PRO A 668 -3.74 44.02 17.28
N GLU A 669 -2.45 43.90 16.99
CA GLU A 669 -1.94 43.25 15.78
C GLU A 669 -2.07 41.72 15.78
N TYR A 670 -2.13 41.07 16.95
CA TYR A 670 -2.26 39.60 17.08
C TYR A 670 -3.70 39.15 17.39
N VAL A 671 -4.67 40.06 17.52
CA VAL A 671 -6.07 39.71 17.81
C VAL A 671 -6.64 38.77 16.75
N GLU A 672 -6.43 39.07 15.47
CA GLU A 672 -6.95 38.24 14.37
C GLU A 672 -6.20 36.90 14.25
N VAL A 673 -4.91 36.89 14.57
CA VAL A 673 -4.09 35.67 14.63
C VAL A 673 -4.62 34.72 15.72
N ALA A 674 -4.86 35.24 16.93
CA ALA A 674 -5.46 34.48 18.02
C ALA A 674 -6.89 34.04 17.69
N ARG A 675 -7.65 34.86 16.93
CA ARG A 675 -8.98 34.50 16.44
C ARG A 675 -8.91 33.33 15.47
N ALA A 676 -7.99 33.32 14.52
CA ALA A 676 -7.80 32.22 13.58
C ALA A 676 -7.44 30.91 14.29
N ALA A 677 -6.50 30.93 15.24
CA ALA A 677 -6.16 29.76 16.05
C ALA A 677 -7.38 29.21 16.79
N ALA A 678 -8.12 30.08 17.48
CA ALA A 678 -9.31 29.67 18.22
C ALA A 678 -10.43 29.18 17.31
N VAL A 679 -10.64 29.82 16.15
CA VAL A 679 -11.64 29.41 15.15
C VAL A 679 -11.29 28.04 14.57
N MET A 680 -10.05 27.81 14.11
CA MET A 680 -9.67 26.53 13.50
C MET A 680 -9.82 25.38 14.49
N CYS A 681 -9.26 25.51 15.69
CA CYS A 681 -9.41 24.47 16.71
C CYS A 681 -10.87 24.26 17.13
N THR A 682 -11.66 25.34 17.29
CA THR A 682 -13.07 25.20 17.70
C THR A 682 -13.92 24.58 16.59
N ALA A 683 -13.80 25.06 15.35
CA ALA A 683 -14.56 24.56 14.21
C ALA A 683 -14.32 23.07 13.99
N THR A 684 -13.06 22.63 14.04
CA THR A 684 -12.72 21.23 13.77
C THR A 684 -13.07 20.30 14.94
N LEU A 685 -12.84 20.71 16.19
CA LEU A 685 -13.17 19.87 17.36
C LEU A 685 -14.67 19.81 17.66
N PHE A 686 -15.41 20.86 17.29
CA PHE A 686 -16.86 20.96 17.52
C PHE A 686 -17.63 19.78 16.92
N MET A 687 -17.25 19.31 15.73
CA MET A 687 -17.95 18.22 15.05
C MET A 687 -17.76 16.85 15.75
N GLY A 688 -16.63 16.63 16.44
CA GLY A 688 -16.30 15.36 17.09
C GLY A 688 -16.64 15.30 18.58
N TYR A 689 -16.31 16.36 19.34
CA TYR A 689 -16.46 16.39 20.80
C TYR A 689 -17.61 17.28 21.28
N GLY A 690 -18.34 17.89 20.34
CA GLY A 690 -19.43 18.81 20.62
C GLY A 690 -18.96 20.19 21.12
N PRO A 691 -19.89 21.06 21.51
CA PRO A 691 -19.61 22.43 21.97
C PRO A 691 -18.79 22.52 23.26
N HIS A 692 -18.49 21.38 23.90
CA HIS A 692 -17.79 21.31 25.19
C HIS A 692 -16.28 21.04 25.06
N ALA A 693 -15.67 21.24 23.90
CA ALA A 693 -14.22 21.43 23.77
C ALA A 693 -13.83 22.85 24.27
N VAL A 694 -13.94 23.08 25.59
CA VAL A 694 -14.26 24.38 26.21
C VAL A 694 -13.17 25.47 26.13
N ARG A 695 -11.87 25.16 26.02
CA ARG A 695 -10.84 26.19 26.21
C ARG A 695 -10.72 27.18 25.04
N GLN A 696 -10.87 26.72 23.80
CA GLN A 696 -10.65 27.58 22.62
C GLN A 696 -11.83 28.49 22.38
N LEU A 697 -13.04 28.03 22.72
CA LEU A 697 -14.23 28.87 22.74
C LEU A 697 -14.15 29.96 23.82
N VAL A 698 -13.51 29.69 24.96
CA VAL A 698 -13.22 30.72 25.99
C VAL A 698 -12.26 31.76 25.44
N THR A 699 -11.19 31.34 24.77
CA THR A 699 -10.27 32.27 24.07
C THR A 699 -11.05 33.12 23.08
N LEU A 700 -11.82 32.50 22.19
CA LEU A 700 -12.58 33.19 21.14
C LEU A 700 -13.56 34.24 21.68
N ARG A 701 -14.31 33.89 22.75
CA ARG A 701 -15.29 34.79 23.39
C ARG A 701 -14.66 35.94 24.19
N ARG A 702 -13.38 35.84 24.56
CA ARG A 702 -12.64 36.91 25.25
C ARG A 702 -12.03 37.93 24.31
N LEU A 703 -11.80 37.56 23.05
CA LEU A 703 -11.24 38.47 22.04
C LEU A 703 -12.21 39.64 21.78
N PRO A 704 -11.70 40.83 21.43
CA PRO A 704 -12.54 41.95 21.02
C PRO A 704 -13.49 41.56 19.89
N PRO A 705 -14.77 41.99 19.93
CA PRO A 705 -15.71 41.72 18.85
C PRO A 705 -15.27 42.42 17.56
N ALA A 706 -15.47 41.76 16.42
CA ALA A 706 -15.17 42.28 15.09
C ALA A 706 -16.41 42.18 14.19
N PRO A 707 -16.60 43.09 13.23
CA PRO A 707 -17.68 42.97 12.25
C PRO A 707 -17.50 41.68 11.43
N PRO A 708 -18.59 40.96 11.04
CA PRO A 708 -18.48 39.74 10.24
C PRO A 708 -18.27 40.03 8.73
N ASP A 709 -17.28 40.85 8.42
CA ASP A 709 -16.92 41.29 7.06
C ASP A 709 -15.91 40.37 6.36
N THR A 710 -15.28 39.45 7.10
CA THR A 710 -14.43 38.37 6.55
C THR A 710 -14.99 37.01 6.95
N LEU A 711 -14.61 35.97 6.18
CA LEU A 711 -15.02 34.59 6.45
C LEU A 711 -14.60 34.15 7.87
N LEU A 712 -13.35 34.40 8.26
CA LEU A 712 -12.83 34.12 9.60
C LEU A 712 -13.70 34.77 10.69
N ARG A 713 -14.06 36.06 10.53
CA ARG A 713 -14.87 36.79 11.52
C ARG A 713 -16.31 36.31 11.56
N ALA A 714 -16.91 35.99 10.41
CA ALA A 714 -18.25 35.39 10.36
C ALA A 714 -18.28 34.04 11.11
N ILE A 715 -17.30 33.17 10.88
CA ILE A 715 -17.16 31.90 11.61
C ILE A 715 -16.96 32.15 13.11
N ALA A 716 -16.11 33.11 13.48
CA ALA A 716 -15.89 33.46 14.88
C ALA A 716 -17.18 33.89 15.60
N VAL A 717 -18.02 34.71 14.96
CA VAL A 717 -19.31 35.16 15.52
C VAL A 717 -20.26 33.97 15.69
N VAL A 718 -20.40 33.12 14.67
CA VAL A 718 -21.30 31.96 14.72
C VAL A 718 -20.85 30.97 15.79
N LEU A 719 -19.57 30.57 15.81
CA LEU A 719 -19.02 29.66 16.82
C LEU A 719 -19.18 30.20 18.25
N SER A 720 -18.98 31.51 18.43
CA SER A 720 -19.18 32.16 19.73
C SER A 720 -20.63 32.09 20.21
N ALA A 721 -21.60 32.05 19.30
CA ALA A 721 -23.03 31.97 19.62
C ALA A 721 -23.54 30.54 19.80
N VAL A 722 -22.80 29.51 19.39
CA VAL A 722 -23.23 28.09 19.44
C VAL A 722 -23.81 27.66 20.81
N PRO A 723 -23.19 27.98 21.97
CA PRO A 723 -23.75 27.60 23.26
C PRO A 723 -25.13 28.20 23.60
N GLU A 724 -25.53 29.26 22.90
CA GLU A 724 -26.81 29.96 23.06
C GLU A 724 -27.87 29.45 22.07
N MET A 725 -27.48 28.60 21.11
CA MET A 725 -28.38 27.95 20.16
C MET A 725 -29.09 26.77 20.83
N GLN A 726 -30.04 27.07 21.72
CA GLN A 726 -30.74 26.08 22.52
C GLN A 726 -32.18 25.85 22.02
N PRO A 727 -32.70 24.62 22.14
CA PRO A 727 -34.12 24.33 21.87
C PRO A 727 -35.04 25.08 22.86
N PRO A 728 -36.32 25.27 22.53
CA PRO A 728 -37.03 24.73 21.35
C PRO A 728 -36.96 25.59 20.09
N ASP A 729 -36.75 26.91 20.21
CA ASP A 729 -36.97 27.84 19.09
C ASP A 729 -35.69 28.23 18.33
N TYR A 730 -34.50 28.01 18.93
CA TYR A 730 -33.22 28.36 18.32
C TYR A 730 -33.12 29.81 17.85
N ASP A 731 -33.75 30.76 18.57
CA ASP A 731 -33.87 32.19 18.22
C ASP A 731 -32.53 32.83 17.80
N VAL A 732 -31.44 32.49 18.47
CA VAL A 732 -30.10 33.03 18.17
C VAL A 732 -29.62 32.57 16.81
N LEU A 733 -29.76 31.27 16.50
CA LEU A 733 -29.40 30.71 15.20
C LEU A 733 -30.25 31.33 14.09
N GLN A 734 -31.56 31.45 14.32
CA GLN A 734 -32.47 32.01 13.32
C GLN A 734 -32.16 33.49 13.02
N LYS A 735 -31.89 34.31 14.04
CA LYS A 735 -31.45 35.71 13.85
C LYS A 735 -30.15 35.81 13.06
N LEU A 736 -29.22 34.87 13.23
CA LEU A 736 -27.97 34.85 12.47
C LEU A 736 -28.21 34.43 11.02
N CYS A 737 -29.08 33.44 10.76
CA CYS A 737 -29.48 33.05 9.41
C CYS A 737 -30.23 34.16 8.67
N ASP A 738 -31.04 34.96 9.37
CA ASP A 738 -31.82 36.07 8.81
C ASP A 738 -31.02 37.38 8.69
N SER A 739 -29.71 37.36 8.95
CA SER A 739 -28.86 38.54 8.89
C SER A 739 -28.78 39.13 7.47
N GLU A 740 -28.79 40.46 7.35
CA GLU A 740 -28.54 41.16 6.08
C GLU A 740 -27.10 41.00 5.58
N GLN A 741 -26.20 40.44 6.39
CA GLN A 741 -24.81 40.18 6.02
C GLN A 741 -24.67 38.76 5.43
N PRO A 742 -24.41 38.60 4.11
CA PRO A 742 -24.46 37.29 3.46
C PRO A 742 -23.46 36.28 4.00
N LEU A 743 -22.26 36.72 4.38
CA LEU A 743 -21.23 35.87 4.99
C LEU A 743 -21.70 35.30 6.33
N LEU A 744 -22.24 36.15 7.20
CA LEU A 744 -22.74 35.72 8.51
C LEU A 744 -23.92 34.76 8.36
N ALA A 745 -24.88 35.11 7.49
CA ALA A 745 -26.04 34.28 7.21
C ALA A 745 -25.63 32.92 6.64
N GLY A 746 -24.75 32.88 5.64
CA GLY A 746 -24.29 31.64 5.01
C GLY A 746 -23.55 30.71 5.99
N ILE A 747 -22.71 31.25 6.88
CA ILE A 747 -22.02 30.45 7.91
C ILE A 747 -22.97 30.01 9.03
N ALA A 748 -23.94 30.83 9.42
CA ALA A 748 -24.99 30.41 10.34
C ALA A 748 -25.83 29.27 9.76
N GLU A 749 -26.17 29.34 8.47
CA GLU A 749 -26.87 28.27 7.76
C GLU A 749 -26.07 26.95 7.75
N CYS A 750 -24.73 27.00 7.77
CA CYS A 750 -23.89 25.79 7.94
C CYS A 750 -24.21 25.07 9.25
N VAL A 751 -24.24 25.80 10.37
CA VAL A 751 -24.62 25.23 11.68
C VAL A 751 -26.10 24.81 11.67
N ALA A 752 -26.97 25.61 11.05
CA ALA A 752 -28.39 25.33 10.96
C ALA A 752 -28.68 23.98 10.26
N THR A 753 -27.92 23.59 9.23
CA THR A 753 -28.10 22.27 8.60
C THR A 753 -27.93 21.12 9.57
N TYR A 754 -27.01 21.22 10.53
CA TYR A 754 -26.80 20.18 11.55
C TYR A 754 -27.83 20.26 12.67
N VAL A 755 -28.24 21.47 13.07
CA VAL A 755 -29.30 21.67 14.06
C VAL A 755 -30.63 21.13 13.57
N TRP A 756 -31.04 21.44 12.34
CA TRP A 756 -32.31 20.94 11.78
C TRP A 756 -32.28 19.45 11.51
N GLU A 757 -31.14 18.91 11.11
CA GLU A 757 -30.96 17.46 11.04
C GLU A 757 -31.14 16.80 12.42
N TYR A 758 -30.55 17.40 13.46
CA TYR A 758 -30.69 16.94 14.83
C TYR A 758 -32.13 17.01 15.35
N GLU A 759 -32.84 18.12 15.09
CA GLU A 759 -34.27 18.30 15.39
C GLU A 759 -35.20 17.51 14.47
N HIS A 760 -34.64 16.66 13.59
CA HIS A 760 -35.35 15.77 12.69
C HIS A 760 -36.18 16.47 11.58
N ASP A 761 -35.86 17.73 11.25
CA ASP A 761 -36.44 18.52 10.17
C ASP A 761 -35.48 18.61 8.96
N ILE A 762 -35.45 17.53 8.18
CA ILE A 762 -34.55 17.41 7.01
C ILE A 762 -34.94 18.38 5.88
N ASP A 763 -36.22 18.75 5.76
CA ASP A 763 -36.64 19.71 4.74
C ASP A 763 -36.08 21.10 5.04
N ARG A 764 -36.11 21.52 6.31
CA ARG A 764 -35.41 22.74 6.74
C ARG A 764 -33.91 22.62 6.56
N ALA A 765 -33.30 21.48 6.88
CA ALA A 765 -31.87 21.25 6.64
C ALA A 765 -31.51 21.40 5.15
N LEU A 766 -32.31 20.85 4.23
CA LEU A 766 -32.14 20.99 2.78
C LEU A 766 -32.30 22.44 2.31
N VAL A 767 -33.23 23.19 2.90
CA VAL A 767 -33.39 24.63 2.61
C VAL A 767 -32.17 25.41 3.08
N SER A 768 -31.70 25.18 4.31
CA SER A 768 -30.46 25.77 4.83
C SER A 768 -29.26 25.43 3.95
N ALA A 769 -29.10 24.17 3.54
CA ALA A 769 -27.99 23.76 2.68
C ALA A 769 -27.99 24.47 1.31
N ARG A 770 -29.16 24.68 0.70
CA ARG A 770 -29.28 25.50 -0.53
C ARG A 770 -28.92 26.97 -0.28
N ARG A 771 -29.28 27.52 0.88
CA ARG A 771 -28.92 28.89 1.26
C ARG A 771 -27.43 29.05 1.50
N ILE A 772 -26.72 28.04 2.01
CA ILE A 772 -25.24 28.05 2.11
C ILE A 772 -24.64 28.32 0.73
N ILE A 773 -25.01 27.50 -0.27
CA ILE A 773 -24.48 27.61 -1.64
C ILE A 773 -24.82 28.99 -2.22
N ALA A 774 -26.06 29.47 -2.06
CA ALA A 774 -26.48 30.76 -2.60
C ALA A 774 -25.79 31.96 -1.94
N SER A 775 -25.70 31.98 -0.60
CA SER A 775 -25.14 33.09 0.17
C SER A 775 -23.61 33.15 0.10
N LEU A 776 -22.95 32.00 -0.06
CA LEU A 776 -21.49 31.90 -0.12
C LEU A 776 -20.93 31.81 -1.54
N ALA A 777 -21.77 31.69 -2.58
CA ALA A 777 -21.33 31.69 -3.98
C ALA A 777 -20.43 32.88 -4.38
N PRO A 778 -20.62 34.11 -3.87
CA PRO A 778 -19.72 35.23 -4.18
C PRO A 778 -18.33 35.12 -3.55
N VAL A 779 -18.14 34.22 -2.58
CA VAL A 779 -16.85 33.98 -1.92
C VAL A 779 -16.07 32.99 -2.77
N ASP A 780 -15.00 33.46 -3.40
CA ASP A 780 -14.09 32.58 -4.15
C ASP A 780 -13.22 31.79 -3.17
N ASN A 781 -13.80 30.78 -2.51
CA ASN A 781 -13.09 29.84 -1.63
C ASN A 781 -13.52 28.41 -1.98
N PRO A 782 -12.62 27.55 -2.48
CA PRO A 782 -12.96 26.21 -2.94
C PRO A 782 -13.45 25.30 -1.81
N PHE A 783 -12.97 25.48 -0.57
CA PHE A 783 -13.43 24.68 0.57
C PHE A 783 -14.92 24.92 0.87
N LEU A 784 -15.39 26.18 0.82
CA LEU A 784 -16.81 26.48 1.01
C LEU A 784 -17.69 25.90 -0.09
N GLN A 785 -17.20 25.88 -1.34
CA GLN A 785 -17.91 25.27 -2.47
C GLN A 785 -18.07 23.77 -2.26
N VAL A 786 -16.97 23.08 -1.93
CA VAL A 786 -16.99 21.63 -1.66
C VAL A 786 -17.87 21.32 -0.45
N MET A 787 -17.72 22.05 0.66
CA MET A 787 -18.50 21.86 1.88
C MET A 787 -20.00 22.03 1.64
N GLY A 788 -20.42 23.11 0.97
CA GLY A 788 -21.84 23.38 0.71
C GLY A 788 -22.48 22.34 -0.21
N HIS A 789 -21.81 22.01 -1.30
CA HIS A 789 -22.30 21.01 -2.26
C HIS A 789 -22.28 19.59 -1.70
N ALA A 790 -21.21 19.20 -0.99
CA ALA A 790 -21.14 17.89 -0.35
C ALA A 790 -22.22 17.73 0.73
N ARG A 791 -22.45 18.76 1.56
CA ARG A 791 -23.49 18.72 2.59
C ARG A 791 -24.89 18.59 1.99
N LEU A 792 -25.18 19.30 0.91
CA LEU A 792 -26.46 19.17 0.20
C LEU A 792 -26.58 17.78 -0.45
N GLY A 793 -25.50 17.28 -1.05
CA GLY A 793 -25.42 15.92 -1.59
C GLY A 793 -25.71 14.84 -0.54
N GLU A 794 -25.11 14.96 0.65
CA GLU A 794 -25.33 14.06 1.79
C GLU A 794 -26.80 14.04 2.23
N LEU A 795 -27.43 15.21 2.40
CA LEU A 795 -28.86 15.29 2.76
C LEU A 795 -29.77 14.73 1.65
N CYS A 796 -29.40 14.90 0.38
CA CYS A 796 -30.09 14.28 -0.75
C CYS A 796 -29.96 12.75 -0.72
N LEU A 797 -28.78 12.19 -0.42
CA LEU A 797 -28.59 10.74 -0.24
C LEU A 797 -29.46 10.19 0.90
N LYS A 798 -29.52 10.88 2.05
CA LYS A 798 -30.35 10.51 3.21
C LYS A 798 -31.85 10.50 2.90
N THR A 799 -32.27 11.31 1.92
CA THR A 799 -33.66 11.40 1.47
C THR A 799 -33.94 10.64 0.17
N GLU A 800 -33.02 9.77 -0.26
CA GLU A 800 -33.13 8.93 -1.45
C GLU A 800 -33.35 9.73 -2.76
N ARG A 801 -32.77 10.93 -2.82
CA ARG A 801 -32.78 11.82 -4.00
C ARG A 801 -31.50 11.68 -4.82
N GLY A 802 -31.23 10.48 -5.33
CA GLY A 802 -29.97 10.11 -5.98
C GLY A 802 -29.50 11.03 -7.11
N GLU A 803 -30.40 11.52 -7.97
CA GLU A 803 -30.05 12.43 -9.07
C GLU A 803 -29.54 13.78 -8.55
N ALA A 804 -30.27 14.40 -7.63
CA ALA A 804 -29.87 15.67 -7.01
C ALA A 804 -28.59 15.52 -6.18
N ALA A 805 -28.40 14.37 -5.52
CA ALA A 805 -27.16 14.07 -4.82
C ALA A 805 -25.97 14.02 -5.79
N TYR A 806 -26.13 13.33 -6.92
CA TYR A 806 -25.09 13.19 -7.93
C TYR A 806 -24.66 14.55 -8.51
N GLU A 807 -25.61 15.42 -8.87
CA GLU A 807 -25.31 16.76 -9.41
C GLU A 807 -24.48 17.61 -8.43
N HIS A 808 -24.87 17.62 -7.15
CA HIS A 808 -24.14 18.40 -6.16
C HIS A 808 -22.77 17.79 -5.82
N LEU A 809 -22.66 16.48 -5.70
CA LEU A 809 -21.38 15.82 -5.46
C LEU A 809 -20.42 15.99 -6.64
N LYS A 810 -20.92 16.00 -7.89
CA LYS A 810 -20.14 16.38 -9.07
C LYS A 810 -19.61 17.82 -8.99
N ALA A 811 -20.46 18.77 -8.62
CA ALA A 811 -20.03 20.16 -8.44
C ALA A 811 -18.97 20.30 -7.34
N ALA A 812 -19.09 19.54 -6.24
CA ALA A 812 -18.04 19.47 -5.23
C ALA A 812 -16.73 18.89 -5.80
N LEU A 813 -16.81 17.82 -6.59
CA LEU A 813 -15.64 17.17 -7.21
C LEU A 813 -14.89 18.11 -8.16
N GLU A 814 -15.59 18.97 -8.90
CA GLU A 814 -14.99 19.96 -9.81
C GLU A 814 -14.17 21.03 -9.06
N ALA A 815 -14.51 21.32 -7.80
CA ALA A 815 -13.80 22.27 -6.96
C ALA A 815 -12.59 21.67 -6.22
N LEU A 816 -12.54 20.34 -6.05
CA LEU A 816 -11.48 19.64 -5.30
C LEU A 816 -10.06 19.89 -5.81
N PRO A 817 -9.75 19.92 -7.13
CA PRO A 817 -8.38 20.17 -7.60
C PRO A 817 -7.77 21.50 -7.13
N ARG A 818 -8.62 22.50 -6.81
CA ARG A 818 -8.16 23.79 -6.25
C ARG A 818 -7.69 23.71 -4.80
N LEU A 819 -7.98 22.59 -4.12
CA LEU A 819 -7.49 22.26 -2.78
C LEU A 819 -6.26 21.34 -2.84
N GLY A 820 -6.02 20.67 -3.97
CA GLY A 820 -4.90 19.75 -4.22
C GLY A 820 -5.35 18.29 -4.38
N ASP A 821 -4.55 17.47 -5.07
CA ASP A 821 -4.93 16.11 -5.51
C ASP A 821 -5.22 15.13 -4.35
N GLU A 822 -4.66 15.37 -3.16
CA GLU A 822 -4.84 14.54 -1.96
C GLU A 822 -6.17 14.81 -1.20
N HIS A 823 -7.05 15.74 -1.65
CA HIS A 823 -8.10 16.33 -0.81
C HIS A 823 -9.53 15.77 -0.96
N ASP A 824 -9.76 14.48 -1.20
CA ASP A 824 -11.14 13.90 -1.07
C ASP A 824 -11.53 13.62 0.40
N SER A 825 -11.19 14.54 1.31
CA SER A 825 -11.42 14.41 2.76
C SER A 825 -12.91 14.49 3.14
N ILE A 826 -13.77 14.94 2.23
CA ILE A 826 -15.19 15.22 2.49
C ILE A 826 -16.11 14.07 2.06
N GLY A 827 -15.62 13.03 1.39
CA GLY A 827 -16.54 11.97 0.97
C GLY A 827 -17.21 12.14 -0.35
N VAL A 828 -16.65 12.97 -1.23
CA VAL A 828 -17.33 13.33 -2.46
C VAL A 828 -17.42 12.11 -3.38
N ARG A 829 -16.31 11.38 -3.59
CA ARG A 829 -16.33 10.19 -4.46
C ARG A 829 -17.11 9.03 -3.83
N GLY A 830 -17.00 8.83 -2.52
CA GLY A 830 -17.81 7.84 -1.79
C GLY A 830 -19.32 8.12 -1.89
N GLY A 831 -19.72 9.39 -1.76
CA GLY A 831 -21.08 9.84 -2.00
C GLY A 831 -21.53 9.62 -3.45
N LEU A 832 -20.66 9.82 -4.44
CA LEU A 832 -20.98 9.57 -5.86
C LEU A 832 -21.28 8.08 -6.11
N VAL A 833 -20.57 7.16 -5.45
CA VAL A 833 -20.89 5.72 -5.50
C VAL A 833 -22.33 5.47 -5.03
N LEU A 834 -22.71 6.03 -3.88
CA LEU A 834 -24.06 5.88 -3.33
C LEU A 834 -25.12 6.55 -4.21
N ALA A 835 -24.82 7.71 -4.78
CA ALA A 835 -25.73 8.41 -5.69
C ALA A 835 -25.98 7.60 -6.96
N CYS A 836 -24.95 7.01 -7.56
CA CYS A 836 -25.06 6.12 -8.72
C CYS A 836 -25.88 4.86 -8.39
N LEU A 837 -25.68 4.25 -7.21
CA LEU A 837 -26.48 3.10 -6.78
C LEU A 837 -27.97 3.46 -6.60
N GLN A 838 -28.30 4.64 -6.05
CA GLN A 838 -29.69 5.12 -5.95
C GLN A 838 -30.31 5.42 -7.33
N ARG A 839 -29.50 5.84 -8.31
CA ARG A 839 -29.90 6.06 -9.72
C ARG A 839 -30.05 4.75 -10.50
N GLY A 840 -29.61 3.62 -9.94
CA GLY A 840 -29.61 2.32 -10.62
C GLY A 840 -28.49 2.14 -11.64
N ASP A 841 -27.37 2.85 -11.47
CA ASP A 841 -26.19 2.79 -12.34
C ASP A 841 -24.97 2.16 -11.60
N PRO A 842 -24.91 0.81 -11.51
CA PRO A 842 -23.83 0.12 -10.81
C PRO A 842 -22.48 0.20 -11.55
N ASP A 843 -22.47 0.50 -12.84
CA ASP A 843 -21.23 0.59 -13.64
C ASP A 843 -20.52 1.92 -13.38
N GLU A 844 -21.28 3.02 -13.32
CA GLU A 844 -20.73 4.31 -12.91
C GLU A 844 -20.35 4.30 -11.42
N ALA A 845 -21.12 3.61 -10.57
CA ALA A 845 -20.75 3.41 -9.16
C ALA A 845 -19.40 2.69 -9.02
N GLU A 846 -19.14 1.66 -9.85
CA GLU A 846 -17.84 0.99 -9.85
C GLU A 846 -16.72 1.90 -10.37
N TYR A 847 -16.98 2.75 -11.38
CA TYR A 847 -16.02 3.75 -11.83
C TYR A 847 -15.61 4.69 -10.69
N TRP A 848 -16.58 5.29 -9.99
CA TRP A 848 -16.29 6.20 -8.87
C TRP A 848 -15.60 5.50 -7.71
N LEU A 849 -15.94 4.24 -7.44
CA LEU A 849 -15.25 3.44 -6.45
C LEU A 849 -13.77 3.27 -6.82
N ARG A 850 -13.47 2.92 -8.09
CA ARG A 850 -12.08 2.81 -8.56
C ARG A 850 -11.33 4.14 -8.50
N GLN A 851 -12.00 5.27 -8.77
CA GLN A 851 -11.37 6.60 -8.65
C GLN A 851 -11.10 6.97 -7.18
N ALA A 852 -12.04 6.67 -6.27
CA ALA A 852 -11.82 6.83 -4.83
C ALA A 852 -10.67 5.94 -4.32
N GLU A 853 -10.49 4.77 -4.93
CA GLU A 853 -9.37 3.86 -4.66
C GLU A 853 -8.07 4.27 -5.40
N GLY A 854 -8.15 5.06 -6.47
CA GLY A 854 -7.05 5.39 -7.37
C GLY A 854 -6.31 6.70 -7.07
N ASP A 855 -7.00 7.70 -6.51
CA ASP A 855 -6.41 8.98 -6.11
C ASP A 855 -5.77 8.92 -4.70
N ASN A 856 -6.14 7.91 -3.89
CA ASN A 856 -5.27 7.43 -2.82
C ASN A 856 -4.23 6.52 -3.46
N THR A 857 -3.02 7.04 -3.70
CA THR A 857 -1.93 6.28 -4.32
C THR A 857 -1.73 4.91 -3.67
N ALA A 858 -2.30 3.87 -4.27
CA ALA A 858 -1.96 2.45 -4.14
C ALA A 858 -1.67 1.91 -2.72
N GLN A 859 -2.50 2.27 -1.77
CA GLN A 859 -2.53 1.65 -0.44
C GLN A 859 -3.92 1.14 -0.14
N GLN A 860 -4.29 0.04 -0.78
CA GLN A 860 -5.40 -0.76 -0.29
C GLN A 860 -5.08 -2.24 -0.53
N ASP A 861 -4.60 -2.91 0.52
CA ASP A 861 -4.90 -4.33 0.68
C ASP A 861 -5.30 -4.66 2.12
N ASP A 862 -6.56 -5.12 2.18
CA ASP A 862 -7.14 -6.14 3.05
C ASP A 862 -7.55 -5.89 4.50
N PHE A 863 -7.21 -4.79 5.16
CA PHE A 863 -7.78 -4.49 6.49
C PHE A 863 -8.54 -3.16 6.51
N HIS A 864 -9.87 -3.26 6.67
CA HIS A 864 -10.82 -2.14 6.76
C HIS A 864 -11.12 -1.37 5.46
N SER A 865 -11.46 -2.07 4.37
CA SER A 865 -11.95 -1.41 3.14
C SER A 865 -13.45 -1.05 3.19
N PRO A 866 -13.85 0.23 2.99
CA PRO A 866 -15.25 0.61 2.74
C PRO A 866 -15.72 0.09 1.39
N GLY A 867 -14.74 -0.17 0.51
CA GLY A 867 -14.92 -0.76 -0.80
C GLY A 867 -15.60 -2.12 -0.70
N LEU A 868 -15.45 -2.91 0.37
CA LEU A 868 -16.19 -4.17 0.47
C LEU A 868 -17.71 -3.97 0.62
N GLY A 869 -18.15 -3.01 1.44
CA GLY A 869 -19.57 -2.68 1.55
C GLY A 869 -20.13 -2.07 0.27
N ALA A 870 -19.37 -1.15 -0.36
CA ALA A 870 -19.75 -0.58 -1.65
C ALA A 870 -19.77 -1.63 -2.79
N ARG A 871 -18.77 -2.52 -2.87
CA ARG A 871 -18.72 -3.65 -3.83
C ARG A 871 -19.85 -4.63 -3.58
N ALA A 872 -20.21 -4.85 -2.31
CA ALA A 872 -21.36 -5.69 -1.96
C ALA A 872 -22.65 -5.07 -2.51
N GLU A 873 -22.89 -3.78 -2.29
CA GLU A 873 -24.05 -3.08 -2.86
C GLU A 873 -24.05 -3.05 -4.39
N ILE A 874 -22.90 -2.82 -5.03
CA ILE A 874 -22.76 -2.89 -6.50
C ILE A 874 -23.09 -4.31 -7.01
N ALA A 875 -22.58 -5.35 -6.35
CA ALA A 875 -22.89 -6.73 -6.72
C ALA A 875 -24.37 -7.06 -6.54
N LEU A 876 -24.99 -6.61 -5.44
CA LEU A 876 -26.43 -6.76 -5.20
C LEU A 876 -27.26 -6.02 -6.26
N ALA A 877 -26.88 -4.79 -6.61
CA ALA A 877 -27.54 -4.00 -7.65
C ALA A 877 -27.44 -4.64 -9.04
N ARG A 878 -26.35 -5.38 -9.32
CA ARG A 878 -26.17 -6.21 -10.54
C ARG A 878 -26.92 -7.54 -10.51
N GLY A 879 -27.64 -7.86 -9.43
CA GLY A 879 -28.33 -9.14 -9.25
C GLY A 879 -27.41 -10.31 -8.87
N LEU A 880 -26.14 -10.04 -8.53
CA LEU A 880 -25.18 -11.06 -8.09
C LEU A 880 -25.31 -11.33 -6.58
N THR A 881 -26.47 -11.82 -6.16
CA THR A 881 -26.86 -11.91 -4.74
C THR A 881 -25.84 -12.68 -3.88
N GLU A 882 -25.40 -13.87 -4.29
CA GLU A 882 -24.43 -14.65 -3.51
C GLU A 882 -23.06 -13.95 -3.38
N VAL A 883 -22.64 -13.22 -4.41
CA VAL A 883 -21.39 -12.44 -4.40
C VAL A 883 -21.53 -11.28 -3.43
N GLY A 884 -22.62 -10.51 -3.53
CA GLY A 884 -22.90 -9.38 -2.64
C GLY A 884 -23.01 -9.80 -1.17
N LEU A 885 -23.75 -10.87 -0.86
CA LEU A 885 -23.84 -11.41 0.50
C LEU A 885 -22.49 -11.93 1.01
N GLY A 886 -21.69 -12.58 0.15
CA GLY A 886 -20.33 -13.03 0.50
C GLY A 886 -19.37 -11.88 0.80
N LEU A 887 -19.48 -10.77 0.07
CA LEU A 887 -18.73 -9.55 0.33
C LEU A 887 -19.17 -8.89 1.65
N TRP A 888 -20.47 -8.86 1.94
CA TRP A 888 -20.98 -8.37 3.23
C TRP A 888 -20.49 -9.20 4.42
N ARG A 889 -20.45 -10.54 4.31
CA ARG A 889 -19.88 -11.40 5.35
C ARG A 889 -18.39 -11.17 5.52
N SER A 890 -17.64 -11.12 4.42
CA SER A 890 -16.21 -10.77 4.44
C SER A 890 -15.97 -9.42 5.12
N ALA A 891 -16.83 -8.44 4.88
CA ALA A 891 -16.73 -7.12 5.49
C ALA A 891 -16.93 -7.15 7.02
N VAL A 892 -17.82 -8.03 7.52
CA VAL A 892 -18.09 -8.21 8.95
C VAL A 892 -17.05 -9.11 9.65
N GLU A 893 -16.56 -10.15 8.97
CA GLU A 893 -15.53 -11.09 9.47
C GLU A 893 -14.16 -10.43 9.63
N ARG A 894 -13.83 -9.44 8.79
CA ARG A 894 -12.57 -8.69 8.84
C ARG A 894 -12.54 -7.60 9.91
N MET A 895 -13.57 -7.50 10.75
CA MET A 895 -13.59 -6.57 11.87
C MET A 895 -12.86 -7.18 13.08
N PRO A 896 -12.09 -6.41 13.87
CA PRO A 896 -11.56 -6.88 15.14
C PRO A 896 -12.68 -7.46 15.97
N GLU A 897 -12.40 -8.54 16.72
CA GLU A 897 -13.25 -9.00 17.82
C GLU A 897 -13.37 -7.83 18.81
N ALA A 898 -14.39 -6.98 18.63
CA ALA A 898 -14.64 -5.74 19.36
C ALA A 898 -14.96 -5.93 20.87
N GLY A 899 -14.56 -7.07 21.44
CA GLY A 899 -14.75 -7.43 22.83
C GLY A 899 -13.47 -7.40 23.68
N SER A 900 -12.26 -7.32 23.12
CA SER A 900 -11.05 -7.31 23.95
C SER A 900 -9.95 -6.42 23.39
N MET A 901 -10.02 -5.13 23.72
CA MET A 901 -8.92 -4.25 24.14
C MET A 901 -9.32 -2.80 23.86
N HIS A 902 -9.52 -2.03 24.94
CA HIS A 902 -9.72 -0.57 24.98
C HIS A 902 -11.10 -0.05 24.51
N SER A 903 -12.10 -0.21 25.37
CA SER A 903 -13.37 0.53 25.35
C SER A 903 -13.16 2.02 25.60
N GLY A 904 -13.62 2.89 24.69
CA GLY A 904 -13.58 4.35 24.89
C GLY A 904 -13.87 5.24 23.69
N ASP A 905 -13.92 4.73 22.46
CA ASP A 905 -14.19 5.53 21.24
C ASP A 905 -15.67 5.46 20.82
N PRO A 906 -16.45 6.55 20.96
CA PRO A 906 -17.85 6.58 20.57
C PRO A 906 -18.08 6.46 19.06
N PHE A 907 -17.10 6.68 18.18
CA PHE A 907 -17.28 6.68 16.72
C PHE A 907 -17.00 5.32 16.08
N LEU A 908 -15.96 4.60 16.52
CA LEU A 908 -15.63 3.25 16.04
C LEU A 908 -16.75 2.24 16.39
N ASP A 909 -17.24 2.28 17.63
CA ASP A 909 -18.35 1.43 18.08
C ASP A 909 -19.61 1.65 17.22
N ARG A 910 -19.82 2.88 16.72
CA ARG A 910 -20.97 3.23 15.87
C ARG A 910 -20.81 2.73 14.43
N TRP A 911 -19.63 2.84 13.82
CA TRP A 911 -19.38 2.33 12.46
C TRP A 911 -19.51 0.80 12.39
N VAL A 912 -19.00 0.10 13.40
CA VAL A 912 -19.13 -1.36 13.50
C VAL A 912 -20.59 -1.79 13.50
N LEU A 913 -21.44 -1.06 14.26
CA LEU A 913 -22.87 -1.32 14.32
C LEU A 913 -23.57 -1.03 12.97
N GLN A 914 -23.18 0.00 12.24
CA GLN A 914 -23.76 0.31 10.92
C GLN A 914 -23.44 -0.78 9.88
N LEU A 915 -22.18 -1.21 9.79
CA LEU A 915 -21.77 -2.22 8.83
C LEU A 915 -22.44 -3.57 9.11
N GLN A 916 -22.48 -3.97 10.39
CA GLN A 916 -23.21 -5.16 10.83
C GLN A 916 -24.71 -5.05 10.51
N SER A 917 -25.30 -3.87 10.71
CA SER A 917 -26.71 -3.61 10.40
C SER A 917 -26.98 -3.76 8.90
N ALA A 918 -26.14 -3.19 8.03
CA ALA A 918 -26.27 -3.34 6.58
C ALA A 918 -26.14 -4.80 6.12
N ALA A 919 -25.13 -5.52 6.63
CA ALA A 919 -24.96 -6.94 6.34
C ALA A 919 -26.17 -7.78 6.79
N VAL A 920 -26.68 -7.56 8.00
CA VAL A 920 -27.88 -8.26 8.50
C VAL A 920 -29.11 -7.96 7.65
N THR A 921 -29.34 -6.69 7.30
CA THR A 921 -30.45 -6.29 6.42
C THR A 921 -30.34 -6.92 5.02
N ALA A 922 -29.15 -6.95 4.42
CA ALA A 922 -28.93 -7.60 3.13
C ALA A 922 -29.29 -9.10 3.17
N HIS A 923 -28.87 -9.79 4.23
CA HIS A 923 -29.16 -11.20 4.42
C HIS A 923 -30.64 -11.45 4.76
N ALA A 924 -31.29 -10.55 5.50
CA ALA A 924 -32.73 -10.59 5.74
C ALA A 924 -33.51 -10.48 4.42
N HIS A 925 -33.16 -9.51 3.56
CA HIS A 925 -33.79 -9.34 2.25
C HIS A 925 -33.63 -10.55 1.33
N ALA A 926 -32.53 -11.30 1.46
CA ALA A 926 -32.29 -12.51 0.69
C ALA A 926 -32.86 -13.78 1.34
N GLY A 927 -33.42 -13.71 2.55
CA GLY A 927 -33.89 -14.87 3.31
C GLY A 927 -32.77 -15.80 3.77
N ARG A 928 -31.57 -15.26 4.06
CA ARG A 928 -30.34 -16.01 4.37
C ARG A 928 -29.72 -15.60 5.71
N LEU A 929 -30.55 -15.31 6.71
CA LEU A 929 -30.12 -14.84 8.03
C LEU A 929 -29.29 -15.85 8.81
N GLU A 930 -29.42 -17.14 8.50
CA GLU A 930 -28.63 -18.21 9.10
C GLU A 930 -27.12 -18.01 8.94
N LEU A 931 -26.71 -17.27 7.90
CA LEU A 931 -25.30 -16.97 7.60
C LEU A 931 -24.74 -15.79 8.41
N VAL A 932 -25.58 -15.06 9.15
CA VAL A 932 -25.22 -13.87 9.94
C VAL A 932 -25.84 -13.87 11.34
N ALA A 933 -26.09 -15.05 11.92
CA ALA A 933 -26.70 -15.19 13.24
C ALA A 933 -25.88 -14.49 14.36
N GLU A 934 -24.55 -14.61 14.33
CA GLU A 934 -23.66 -14.00 15.32
C GLU A 934 -23.66 -12.46 15.26
N PRO A 935 -23.58 -11.80 14.08
CA PRO A 935 -23.85 -10.37 13.94
C PRO A 935 -25.21 -9.91 14.50
N VAL A 936 -26.28 -10.69 14.30
CA VAL A 936 -27.61 -10.35 14.85
C VAL A 936 -27.59 -10.30 16.38
N ASP A 937 -26.92 -11.25 17.03
CA ASP A 937 -26.78 -11.29 18.48
C ASP A 937 -25.87 -10.15 18.99
N ARG A 938 -24.78 -9.84 18.29
CA ARG A 938 -23.91 -8.69 18.59
C ARG A 938 -24.69 -7.37 18.53
N LEU A 939 -25.48 -7.15 17.49
CA LEU A 939 -26.33 -5.97 17.35
C LEU A 939 -27.33 -5.85 18.52
N ARG A 940 -27.93 -6.97 18.95
CA ARG A 940 -28.85 -7.00 20.09
C ARG A 940 -28.16 -6.65 21.40
N GLN A 941 -26.93 -7.13 21.61
CA GLN A 941 -26.13 -6.81 22.79
C GLN A 941 -25.68 -5.34 22.77
N GLY A 942 -25.17 -4.87 21.63
CA GLY A 942 -24.76 -3.47 21.42
C GLY A 942 -25.89 -2.48 21.67
N LEU A 943 -27.09 -2.76 21.16
CA LEU A 943 -28.28 -1.94 21.42
C LEU A 943 -28.62 -1.84 22.93
N ARG A 944 -28.51 -2.93 23.69
CA ARG A 944 -28.75 -2.90 25.15
C ARG A 944 -27.71 -2.04 25.87
N THR A 945 -26.45 -2.12 25.46
CA THR A 945 -25.37 -1.28 26.01
C THR A 945 -25.62 0.20 25.70
N LEU A 946 -25.97 0.52 24.45
CA LEU A 946 -26.28 1.89 24.02
C LEU A 946 -27.46 2.49 24.81
N LEU A 947 -28.49 1.69 25.09
CA LEU A 947 -29.66 2.16 25.85
C LEU A 947 -29.40 2.33 27.36
N ALA A 948 -28.34 1.73 27.91
CA ALA A 948 -28.01 1.75 29.34
C ALA A 948 -27.03 2.86 29.75
N GLY A 949 -26.39 3.56 28.81
CA GLY A 949 -25.37 4.58 29.06
C GLY A 949 -25.92 5.95 29.53
N PRO A 950 -25.18 6.69 30.38
CA PRO A 950 -25.55 8.05 30.77
C PRO A 950 -25.05 9.08 29.74
N SER A 951 -25.97 9.93 29.24
CA SER A 951 -25.78 10.95 28.19
C SER A 951 -25.99 10.44 26.77
N ARG A 952 -26.82 11.15 25.98
CA ARG A 952 -27.16 10.83 24.58
C ARG A 952 -26.57 11.89 23.67
N SER A 953 -25.53 11.54 22.91
CA SER A 953 -25.04 12.42 21.85
C SER A 953 -26.10 12.54 20.75
N PRO A 954 -26.26 13.71 20.10
CA PRO A 954 -27.07 13.90 18.90
C PRO A 954 -26.95 12.81 17.84
N MET A 955 -25.76 12.21 17.72
CA MET A 955 -25.43 11.21 16.71
C MET A 955 -25.77 9.77 17.13
N GLU A 956 -26.23 9.52 18.36
CA GLU A 956 -26.54 8.16 18.84
C GLU A 956 -27.93 7.67 18.44
N LEU A 957 -28.90 8.57 18.26
CA LEU A 957 -30.26 8.20 17.87
C LEU A 957 -30.32 7.54 16.48
N PRO A 958 -29.64 8.06 15.44
CA PRO A 958 -29.60 7.41 14.12
C PRO A 958 -28.93 6.04 14.15
N VAL A 959 -27.89 5.85 14.97
CA VAL A 959 -27.22 4.55 15.13
C VAL A 959 -28.16 3.53 15.78
N ILE A 960 -28.87 3.93 16.85
CA ILE A 960 -29.92 3.11 17.47
C ILE A 960 -31.00 2.77 16.44
N GLY A 961 -31.43 3.74 15.63
CA GLY A 961 -32.37 3.53 14.54
C GLY A 961 -31.87 2.51 13.51
N THR A 962 -30.58 2.56 13.16
CA THR A 962 -29.94 1.64 12.21
C THR A 962 -29.90 0.21 12.73
N VAL A 963 -29.55 0.04 14.01
CA VAL A 963 -29.56 -1.27 14.66
C VAL A 963 -30.99 -1.82 14.78
N LEU A 964 -31.97 -0.98 15.14
CA LEU A 964 -33.38 -1.35 15.19
C LEU A 964 -33.93 -1.74 13.81
N HIS A 965 -33.51 -1.06 12.75
CA HIS A 965 -33.87 -1.41 11.38
C HIS A 965 -33.41 -2.83 11.05
N ALA A 966 -32.13 -3.12 11.24
CA ALA A 966 -31.57 -4.44 10.94
C ALA A 966 -32.20 -5.56 11.79
N LEU A 967 -32.39 -5.32 13.10
CA LEU A 967 -33.05 -6.28 13.99
C LEU A 967 -34.53 -6.48 13.64
N GLY A 968 -35.22 -5.42 13.22
CA GLY A 968 -36.60 -5.47 12.75
C GLY A 968 -36.72 -6.29 11.46
N MET A 969 -35.86 -6.03 10.47
CA MET A 969 -35.78 -6.80 9.23
C MET A 969 -35.45 -8.28 9.49
N ALA A 970 -34.52 -8.56 10.41
CA ALA A 970 -34.22 -9.92 10.82
C ALA A 970 -35.42 -10.62 11.51
N GLY A 971 -36.16 -9.88 12.34
CA GLY A 971 -37.36 -10.35 13.03
C GLY A 971 -38.49 -10.75 12.09
N LEU A 972 -38.72 -9.98 11.02
CA LEU A 972 -39.74 -10.29 10.00
C LEU A 972 -39.52 -11.67 9.34
N VAL A 973 -38.25 -12.04 9.11
CA VAL A 973 -37.87 -13.31 8.48
C VAL A 973 -37.88 -14.49 9.48
N LEU A 974 -37.42 -14.26 10.72
CA LEU A 974 -37.30 -15.32 11.74
C LEU A 974 -38.63 -15.71 12.39
N ALA A 975 -39.57 -14.76 12.49
CA ALA A 975 -40.87 -14.97 13.12
C ALA A 975 -41.94 -14.23 12.32
N SER A 976 -42.43 -14.87 11.24
CA SER A 976 -43.49 -14.32 10.40
C SER A 976 -44.69 -13.87 11.25
N GLY A 977 -44.89 -12.56 11.38
CA GLY A 977 -45.98 -11.95 12.16
C GLY A 977 -45.64 -11.40 13.55
N ASP A 978 -44.37 -11.22 13.93
CA ASP A 978 -44.03 -10.55 15.20
C ASP A 978 -44.30 -9.03 15.13
N ALA A 979 -45.33 -8.57 15.86
CA ALA A 979 -45.65 -7.16 16.04
C ALA A 979 -44.48 -6.35 16.65
N GLY A 980 -43.53 -7.02 17.32
CA GLY A 980 -42.27 -6.44 17.79
C GLY A 980 -41.37 -5.97 16.66
N ALA A 981 -41.21 -6.77 15.59
CA ALA A 981 -40.37 -6.46 14.44
C ALA A 981 -40.88 -5.23 13.67
N VAL A 982 -42.19 -5.18 13.40
CA VAL A 982 -42.86 -4.03 12.76
C VAL A 982 -42.68 -2.75 13.59
N ARG A 983 -42.79 -2.85 14.92
CA ARG A 983 -42.53 -1.70 15.81
C ARG A 983 -41.08 -1.26 15.78
N MET A 984 -40.12 -2.17 15.68
CA MET A 984 -38.70 -1.82 15.55
C MET A 984 -38.44 -1.06 14.24
N ILE A 985 -39.03 -1.48 13.12
CA ILE A 985 -38.91 -0.78 11.83
C ILE A 985 -39.57 0.61 11.92
N ALA A 986 -40.77 0.72 12.49
CA ALA A 986 -41.43 2.02 12.69
C ALA A 986 -40.64 2.96 13.62
N LEU A 987 -40.03 2.42 14.69
CA LEU A 987 -39.15 3.18 15.58
C LEU A 987 -37.85 3.57 14.88
N ALA A 988 -37.27 2.70 14.05
CA ALA A 988 -36.09 2.99 13.26
C ALA A 988 -36.31 4.13 12.26
N GLU A 989 -37.49 4.20 11.64
CA GLU A 989 -37.87 5.33 10.78
C GLU A 989 -37.97 6.64 11.57
N ARG A 990 -38.56 6.61 12.78
CA ARG A 990 -38.65 7.78 13.66
C ARG A 990 -37.28 8.22 14.20
N LEU A 991 -36.37 7.27 14.40
CA LEU A 991 -34.99 7.52 14.82
C LEU A 991 -34.05 7.80 13.64
N ARG A 992 -34.58 7.87 12.40
CA ARG A 992 -33.85 8.19 11.17
C ARG A 992 -32.61 7.31 10.98
N VAL A 993 -32.83 6.00 10.83
CA VAL A 993 -31.82 5.02 10.38
C VAL A 993 -30.83 5.63 9.38
N LEU A 994 -29.53 5.44 9.64
CA LEU A 994 -28.47 5.84 8.73
C LEU A 994 -28.50 4.91 7.52
N ARG A 995 -28.59 5.50 6.33
CA ARG A 995 -28.84 4.80 5.07
C ARG A 995 -27.61 4.80 4.18
N ASP A 996 -26.46 4.56 4.81
CA ASP A 996 -25.16 4.72 4.18
C ASP A 996 -24.88 3.63 3.12
N TYR A 997 -25.70 2.56 3.06
CA TYR A 997 -25.64 1.49 2.07
C TYR A 997 -27.00 1.24 1.44
N GLN A 998 -27.22 1.84 0.26
CA GLN A 998 -28.44 1.74 -0.55
C GLN A 998 -28.16 0.91 -1.81
N PRO A 999 -29.12 0.09 -2.29
CA PRO A 999 -30.53 0.02 -1.87
C PRO A 999 -30.82 -0.92 -0.68
N THR A 1000 -29.82 -1.55 -0.07
CA THR A 1000 -30.04 -2.51 1.03
C THR A 1000 -30.78 -1.91 2.22
N MET A 1001 -30.41 -0.71 2.66
CA MET A 1001 -30.99 -0.04 3.84
C MET A 1001 -32.18 0.88 3.47
N SER A 1002 -32.85 0.64 2.33
CA SER A 1002 -33.97 1.47 1.87
C SER A 1002 -35.14 1.41 2.83
N ALA A 1003 -35.64 2.58 3.24
CA ALA A 1003 -36.80 2.66 4.12
C ALA A 1003 -38.09 2.22 3.42
N ASP A 1004 -38.25 2.54 2.14
CA ASP A 1004 -39.42 2.12 1.37
C ASP A 1004 -39.46 0.60 1.21
N ARG A 1005 -38.29 -0.03 1.03
CA ARG A 1005 -38.18 -1.49 0.96
C ARG A 1005 -38.49 -2.15 2.30
N ALA A 1006 -38.00 -1.60 3.40
CA ALA A 1006 -38.29 -2.09 4.75
C ALA A 1006 -39.76 -1.88 5.16
N ARG A 1007 -40.36 -0.73 4.80
CA ARG A 1007 -41.77 -0.44 5.02
C ARG A 1007 -42.65 -1.43 4.26
N LYS A 1008 -42.36 -1.64 2.97
CA LYS A 1008 -43.06 -2.64 2.16
C LYS A 1008 -42.96 -4.04 2.78
N ALA A 1009 -41.76 -4.45 3.20
CA ALA A 1009 -41.57 -5.75 3.86
C ALA A 1009 -42.31 -5.89 5.21
N ALA A 1010 -42.62 -4.78 5.89
CA ALA A 1010 -43.39 -4.77 7.12
C ALA A 1010 -44.91 -4.70 6.89
N GLU A 1011 -45.34 -4.20 5.72
CA GLU A 1011 -46.73 -4.16 5.26
C GLU A 1011 -47.18 -5.51 4.67
N ASP A 1012 -46.29 -6.18 3.94
CA ASP A 1012 -46.42 -7.54 3.40
C ASP A 1012 -46.43 -8.60 4.52
#